data_AF-A0A6N8GAE4-F1
#
_entry.id   AF-A0A6N8GAE4-F1
#
_cell.length_a   1.000
_cell.length_b   1.000
_cell.length_c   1.000
_cell.angle_alpha   90.00
_cell.angle_beta   90.00
_cell.angle_gamma   90.00
#
_symmetry.space_group_name_H-M   'P 1'
#
loop_
_entity.id
_entity.type
_entity.pdbx_description
1 polymer ?
#
loop_
_entity_poly.entity_id
_entity_poly.type
_entity_poly.pdbx_seq_one_letter_code
_entity_poly.pdbx_strand_id
1 'polypeptide(L)'
;MDLHFLDAVPEDSEREAVDTVLGPPESGWDGGTRQASDLRFAEGGHTARGRRDLLLPALHAVNDRVGWISPAALDYICRRLTIPPAEAYGVATFYAMFSLNERPRRVVHVCTDIACAAKGSQQLCAQLTERAGPAGAEGGEFTWHESPCLGLCERAPAAVSFEAGDPPRYSVAAPAAADEIVPAPGEVPAQESAGAGSPNGHGPALNGGRPRRRTFSPETLPGPAPEPPASAAVPQAGDPDLLLLRRIGVVDPASLDDYRANGGYLALREALRMGQSAVIREVTDSGLVGRGGAAFPTGRKWDGTAKRPETPRYVICNADESEPGTFKDRVIMEGDPFSVIESLTIAGYANNAAKGYIYIRGEYPRALSLLENAIELAHARNLLGRDILGSGFDFDIEIRRGAGAYICGEETAIFNSIEGLRGEPRSKPPFPVERGVFGKPTAINNVETLVNVLPIMQMGGPAYAAIGTGRSTGPKLFCVSGSVQRPGVYEVPFGASLRELIEMCGGTGTGPDGAPRVPRAVLLGGAAGGFVRGDELDIPLTFEGARDAGATLGSGVVLVLDDTVDLAAILVRIAAFFRDESCGQCVPCRVGTVRQEEALVRLSQGAGPRRTDIALLREVGEAMRDASICGLGQTAWNAVESAIDRLGVFGPQEEQPVKEVR
;
A
#
# COMPACT_ATOMS: atom_id res chain seq x y z
N MET A 1 -18.50 -24.13 4.35
CA MET A 1 -19.57 -23.14 4.49
C MET A 1 -20.61 -23.44 3.42
N ASP A 2 -21.88 -23.49 3.79
CA ASP A 2 -22.96 -23.69 2.81
C ASP A 2 -23.24 -22.35 2.12
N LEU A 3 -23.18 -22.30 0.78
CA LEU A 3 -23.20 -21.05 0.01
C LEU A 3 -24.63 -20.62 -0.34
N HIS A 4 -25.52 -20.69 0.65
CA HIS A 4 -26.90 -20.23 0.58
C HIS A 4 -27.23 -19.40 1.83
N PHE A 5 -28.28 -18.57 1.75
CA PHE A 5 -28.72 -17.78 2.90
C PHE A 5 -29.10 -18.70 4.05
N LEU A 6 -28.51 -18.46 5.22
CA LEU A 6 -28.81 -19.15 6.46
C LEU A 6 -29.98 -18.46 7.18
N ASP A 7 -30.65 -19.20 8.05
CA ASP A 7 -31.66 -18.67 8.97
C ASP A 7 -31.04 -17.96 10.19
N ALA A 8 -29.72 -17.71 10.16
CA ALA A 8 -28.99 -17.08 11.25
C ALA A 8 -29.31 -15.57 11.31
N VAL A 9 -29.42 -15.05 12.54
CA VAL A 9 -29.69 -13.63 12.79
C VAL A 9 -28.38 -12.97 13.27
N PRO A 10 -27.93 -11.88 12.64
CA PRO A 10 -26.72 -11.19 13.09
C PRO A 10 -26.93 -10.57 14.46
N GLU A 11 -25.86 -10.51 15.24
CA GLU A 11 -25.87 -9.81 16.53
C GLU A 11 -26.13 -8.30 16.33
N ASP A 12 -26.59 -7.63 17.38
CA ASP A 12 -26.89 -6.18 17.32
C ASP A 12 -25.66 -5.36 16.95
N SER A 13 -24.48 -5.77 17.44
CA SER A 13 -23.21 -5.11 17.15
C SER A 13 -22.82 -5.21 15.67
N GLU A 14 -23.05 -6.38 15.04
CA GLU A 14 -22.81 -6.63 13.62
C GLU A 14 -23.79 -5.84 12.75
N ARG A 15 -25.07 -5.85 13.13
CA ARG A 15 -26.13 -5.10 12.43
C ARG A 15 -25.84 -3.61 12.43
N GLU A 16 -25.50 -3.04 13.60
CA GLU A 16 -25.18 -1.62 13.74
C GLU A 16 -23.94 -1.23 12.92
N ALA A 17 -22.92 -2.09 12.86
CA ALA A 17 -21.74 -1.85 12.04
C ALA A 17 -22.09 -1.74 10.55
N VAL A 18 -22.90 -2.67 10.04
CA VAL A 18 -23.39 -2.63 8.64
C VAL A 18 -24.26 -1.40 8.39
N ASP A 19 -25.18 -1.08 9.31
CA ASP A 19 -26.11 0.05 9.19
C ASP A 19 -25.41 1.41 9.24
N THR A 20 -24.26 1.49 9.92
CA THR A 20 -23.41 2.70 9.92
C THR A 20 -22.90 3.05 8.53
N VAL A 21 -22.60 2.03 7.71
CA VAL A 21 -22.13 2.20 6.32
C VAL A 21 -23.31 2.31 5.35
N LEU A 22 -24.33 1.47 5.53
CA LEU A 22 -25.41 1.33 4.55
C LEU A 22 -26.65 2.17 4.85
N GLY A 23 -26.69 2.89 5.97
CA GLY A 23 -27.89 3.52 6.52
C GLY A 23 -28.82 2.50 7.19
N PRO A 24 -29.94 2.94 7.78
CA PRO A 24 -30.95 2.02 8.30
C PRO A 24 -31.63 1.23 7.16
N PRO A 25 -32.12 0.01 7.41
CA PRO A 25 -32.89 -0.73 6.41
C PRO A 25 -34.24 -0.06 6.17
N GLU A 26 -34.63 0.12 4.91
CA GLU A 26 -35.84 0.85 4.53
C GLU A 26 -37.05 -0.07 4.31
N SER A 27 -36.83 -1.36 4.02
CA SER A 27 -37.88 -2.33 3.70
C SER A 27 -37.61 -3.71 4.33
N GLY A 28 -38.62 -4.59 4.35
CA GLY A 28 -38.45 -5.99 4.75
C GLY A 28 -37.57 -6.80 3.80
N TRP A 29 -37.41 -6.35 2.55
CA TRP A 29 -36.53 -6.96 1.55
C TRP A 29 -35.05 -6.65 1.81
N ASP A 30 -34.77 -5.48 2.42
CA ASP A 30 -33.44 -5.04 2.85
C ASP A 30 -33.19 -5.37 4.32
N GLY A 31 -33.79 -6.42 4.87
CA GLY A 31 -33.57 -6.84 6.26
C GLY A 31 -34.20 -5.95 7.34
N GLY A 32 -35.08 -5.02 6.96
CA GLY A 32 -35.91 -4.23 7.87
C GLY A 32 -37.21 -4.93 8.25
N THR A 33 -38.13 -4.21 8.90
CA THR A 33 -39.46 -4.75 9.22
C THR A 33 -40.33 -4.77 7.96
N ARG A 34 -40.96 -5.92 7.66
CA ARG A 34 -41.83 -6.08 6.50
C ARG A 34 -43.06 -5.18 6.59
N GLN A 35 -43.27 -4.34 5.59
CA GLN A 35 -44.41 -3.42 5.51
C GLN A 35 -45.49 -3.93 4.53
N ALA A 36 -46.67 -3.31 4.56
CA ALA A 36 -47.79 -3.71 3.69
C ALA A 36 -47.50 -3.48 2.19
N SER A 37 -46.60 -2.55 1.86
CA SER A 37 -46.06 -2.32 0.50
C SER A 37 -45.22 -3.50 0.00
N ASP A 38 -44.41 -4.10 0.88
CA ASP A 38 -43.51 -5.24 0.58
C ASP A 38 -44.27 -6.51 0.15
N LEU A 39 -45.58 -6.58 0.43
CA LEU A 39 -46.45 -7.67 0.02
C LEU A 39 -46.99 -7.53 -1.41
N ARG A 40 -46.83 -6.36 -2.04
CA ARG A 40 -47.47 -6.02 -3.31
C ARG A 40 -46.48 -5.94 -4.48
N PHE A 41 -45.25 -5.49 -4.24
CA PHE A 41 -44.17 -5.45 -5.22
C PHE A 41 -42.81 -5.38 -4.48
N ALA A 42 -41.75 -5.87 -5.13
CA ALA A 42 -40.39 -5.73 -4.62
C ALA A 42 -39.79 -4.40 -5.14
N GLU A 43 -39.33 -3.54 -4.22
CA GLU A 43 -38.54 -2.35 -4.55
C GLU A 43 -37.04 -2.64 -4.38
N GLY A 44 -36.17 -1.78 -4.94
CA GLY A 44 -34.75 -1.75 -4.57
C GLY A 44 -33.78 -2.53 -5.45
N GLY A 45 -34.22 -3.47 -6.29
CA GLY A 45 -33.29 -4.35 -7.03
C GLY A 45 -32.23 -3.64 -7.91
N HIS A 46 -32.54 -2.51 -8.54
CA HIS A 46 -31.56 -1.72 -9.32
C HIS A 46 -30.76 -0.75 -8.45
N THR A 47 -31.40 -0.09 -7.49
CA THR A 47 -30.76 0.87 -6.58
C THR A 47 -29.77 0.18 -5.64
N ALA A 48 -30.12 -0.99 -5.11
CA ALA A 48 -29.25 -1.82 -4.27
C ALA A 48 -28.05 -2.36 -5.06
N ARG A 49 -28.25 -2.84 -6.31
CA ARG A 49 -27.15 -3.23 -7.21
C ARG A 49 -26.20 -2.08 -7.54
N GLY A 50 -26.71 -0.84 -7.56
CA GLY A 50 -25.91 0.37 -7.74
C GLY A 50 -25.02 0.73 -6.55
N ARG A 51 -25.15 0.02 -5.42
CA ARG A 51 -24.39 0.22 -4.17
C ARG A 51 -23.43 -0.94 -3.88
N ARG A 52 -23.18 -1.80 -4.87
CA ARG A 52 -22.29 -2.96 -4.73
C ARG A 52 -20.90 -2.58 -4.22
N ASP A 53 -20.42 -1.43 -4.64
CA ASP A 53 -19.16 -0.83 -4.21
C ASP A 53 -19.06 -0.70 -2.68
N LEU A 54 -20.18 -0.68 -1.94
CA LEU A 54 -20.18 -0.67 -0.48
C LEU A 54 -19.97 -2.04 0.17
N LEU A 55 -19.77 -3.12 -0.59
CA LEU A 55 -19.49 -4.45 -0.03
C LEU A 55 -18.21 -4.45 0.81
N LEU A 56 -17.08 -3.98 0.26
CA LEU A 56 -15.80 -3.95 0.99
C LEU A 56 -15.87 -3.06 2.24
N PRO A 57 -16.43 -1.82 2.18
CA PRO A 57 -16.71 -1.02 3.36
C PRO A 57 -17.59 -1.72 4.41
N ALA A 58 -18.62 -2.46 4.02
CA ALA A 58 -19.48 -3.18 4.96
C ALA A 58 -18.76 -4.36 5.64
N LEU A 59 -17.93 -5.09 4.88
CA LEU A 59 -17.08 -6.16 5.44
C LEU A 59 -16.06 -5.59 6.44
N HIS A 60 -15.45 -4.45 6.13
CA HIS A 60 -14.60 -3.72 7.07
C HIS A 60 -15.34 -3.32 8.33
N ALA A 61 -16.55 -2.76 8.22
CA ALA A 61 -17.32 -2.33 9.38
C ALA A 61 -17.54 -3.48 10.38
N VAL A 62 -17.92 -4.66 9.88
CA VAL A 62 -18.13 -5.86 10.72
C VAL A 62 -16.81 -6.37 11.30
N ASN A 63 -15.79 -6.54 10.45
CA ASN A 63 -14.49 -7.05 10.89
C ASN A 63 -13.85 -6.13 11.95
N ASP A 64 -13.94 -4.82 11.77
CA ASP A 64 -13.38 -3.83 12.70
C ASP A 64 -14.20 -3.74 14.00
N ARG A 65 -15.50 -4.00 13.94
CA ARG A 65 -16.38 -3.98 15.12
C ARG A 65 -16.21 -5.24 15.99
N VAL A 66 -16.16 -6.41 15.35
CA VAL A 66 -16.30 -7.71 16.04
C VAL A 66 -15.00 -8.52 16.02
N GLY A 67 -14.14 -8.31 15.03
CA GLY A 67 -12.87 -9.03 14.85
C GLY A 67 -12.91 -10.10 13.75
N TRP A 68 -14.11 -10.44 13.28
CA TRP A 68 -14.35 -11.39 12.21
C TRP A 68 -15.71 -11.12 11.56
N ILE A 69 -15.99 -11.77 10.44
CA ILE A 69 -17.26 -11.65 9.71
C ILE A 69 -18.02 -12.96 9.89
N SER A 70 -19.06 -12.94 10.73
CA SER A 70 -19.89 -14.13 10.94
C SER A 70 -20.72 -14.47 9.71
N PRO A 71 -21.16 -15.74 9.56
CA PRO A 71 -22.09 -16.10 8.50
C PRO A 71 -23.37 -15.26 8.52
N ALA A 72 -23.88 -14.91 9.71
CA ALA A 72 -25.09 -14.10 9.88
C ALA A 72 -24.87 -12.64 9.44
N ALA A 73 -23.71 -12.06 9.77
CA ALA A 73 -23.33 -10.73 9.31
C ALA A 73 -23.13 -10.69 7.79
N LEU A 74 -22.45 -11.69 7.22
CA LEU A 74 -22.27 -11.81 5.77
C LEU A 74 -23.63 -11.90 5.04
N ASP A 75 -24.55 -12.72 5.54
CA ASP A 75 -25.90 -12.83 5.00
C ASP A 75 -26.67 -11.52 5.09
N TYR A 76 -26.54 -10.79 6.20
CA TYR A 76 -27.14 -9.47 6.36
C TYR A 76 -26.62 -8.49 5.30
N ILE A 77 -25.30 -8.40 5.12
CA ILE A 77 -24.68 -7.58 4.06
C ILE A 77 -25.21 -7.99 2.67
N CYS A 78 -25.27 -9.29 2.39
CA CYS A 78 -25.77 -9.83 1.13
C CYS A 78 -27.21 -9.42 0.84
N ARG A 79 -28.10 -9.49 1.84
CA ARG A 79 -29.49 -9.02 1.72
C ARG A 79 -29.53 -7.51 1.46
N ARG A 80 -28.76 -6.72 2.23
CA ARG A 80 -28.71 -5.26 2.13
C ARG A 80 -28.21 -4.73 0.80
N LEU A 81 -27.30 -5.45 0.15
CA LEU A 81 -26.69 -5.06 -1.13
C LEU A 81 -27.26 -5.82 -2.32
N THR A 82 -28.16 -6.77 -2.10
CA THR A 82 -28.66 -7.70 -3.13
C THR A 82 -27.50 -8.43 -3.84
N ILE A 83 -26.51 -8.89 -3.06
CA ILE A 83 -25.35 -9.64 -3.55
C ILE A 83 -25.54 -11.12 -3.19
N PRO A 84 -25.32 -12.07 -4.13
CA PRO A 84 -25.36 -13.49 -3.80
C PRO A 84 -24.31 -13.88 -2.73
N PRO A 85 -24.66 -14.69 -1.71
CA PRO A 85 -23.71 -15.11 -0.66
C PRO A 85 -22.41 -15.72 -1.19
N ALA A 86 -22.48 -16.53 -2.26
CA ALA A 86 -21.30 -17.10 -2.89
C ALA A 86 -20.33 -16.04 -3.44
N GLU A 87 -20.85 -14.93 -3.96
CA GLU A 87 -20.04 -13.86 -4.50
C GLU A 87 -19.41 -13.02 -3.38
N ALA A 88 -20.19 -12.66 -2.36
CA ALA A 88 -19.69 -11.95 -1.19
C ALA A 88 -18.65 -12.79 -0.42
N TYR A 89 -18.86 -14.10 -0.30
CA TYR A 89 -17.88 -15.04 0.25
C TYR A 89 -16.57 -15.04 -0.57
N GLY A 90 -16.68 -15.11 -1.90
CA GLY A 90 -15.53 -15.03 -2.80
C GLY A 90 -14.73 -13.73 -2.66
N VAL A 91 -15.40 -12.61 -2.40
CA VAL A 91 -14.76 -11.33 -2.07
C VAL A 91 -14.11 -11.41 -0.68
N ALA A 92 -14.84 -11.76 0.37
CA ALA A 92 -14.34 -11.79 1.75
C ALA A 92 -13.11 -12.71 1.92
N THR A 93 -13.09 -13.86 1.23
CA THR A 93 -11.97 -14.82 1.25
C THR A 93 -10.76 -14.43 0.42
N PHE A 94 -10.89 -13.44 -0.47
CA PHE A 94 -9.79 -13.00 -1.30
C PHE A 94 -8.79 -12.10 -0.54
N TYR A 95 -9.27 -11.39 0.48
CA TYR A 95 -8.49 -10.37 1.19
C TYR A 95 -7.97 -10.91 2.52
N ALA A 96 -6.65 -10.82 2.75
CA ALA A 96 -5.98 -11.48 3.87
C ALA A 96 -6.32 -10.92 5.27
N MET A 97 -6.82 -9.68 5.34
CA MET A 97 -7.16 -9.06 6.64
C MET A 97 -8.54 -9.45 7.15
N PHE A 98 -9.43 -9.98 6.29
CA PHE A 98 -10.72 -10.49 6.70
C PHE A 98 -10.62 -11.90 7.26
N SER A 99 -11.41 -12.20 8.29
CA SER A 99 -11.59 -13.56 8.79
C SER A 99 -13.05 -13.95 8.75
N LEU A 100 -13.33 -15.14 8.20
CA LEU A 100 -14.65 -15.79 8.26
C LEU A 100 -14.73 -16.86 9.35
N ASN A 101 -13.62 -17.09 10.06
CA ASN A 101 -13.59 -17.91 11.25
C ASN A 101 -13.52 -16.99 12.47
N GLU A 102 -14.21 -17.39 13.54
CA GLU A 102 -14.16 -16.68 14.80
C GLU A 102 -12.71 -16.63 15.30
N ARG A 103 -12.26 -15.44 15.69
CA ARG A 103 -10.91 -15.21 16.21
C ARG A 103 -10.93 -14.18 17.34
N PRO A 104 -9.89 -14.15 18.19
CA PRO A 104 -9.75 -13.11 19.21
C PRO A 104 -9.82 -11.71 18.59
N ARG A 105 -10.33 -10.74 19.36
CA ARG A 105 -10.47 -9.35 18.89
C ARG A 105 -9.16 -8.70 18.51
N ARG A 106 -8.07 -9.07 19.20
CA ARG A 106 -6.73 -8.57 18.92
C ARG A 106 -6.00 -9.52 17.97
N VAL A 107 -5.50 -8.97 16.88
CA VAL A 107 -4.76 -9.68 15.82
C VAL A 107 -3.44 -8.98 15.58
N VAL A 108 -2.34 -9.73 15.61
CA VAL A 108 -0.98 -9.21 15.37
C VAL A 108 -0.47 -9.71 14.02
N HIS A 109 -0.06 -8.80 13.14
CA HIS A 109 0.59 -9.12 11.88
C HIS A 109 2.09 -8.89 12.00
N VAL A 110 2.90 -9.92 11.78
CA VAL A 110 4.37 -9.88 11.87
C VAL A 110 4.96 -9.95 10.47
N CYS A 111 5.71 -8.93 10.08
CA CYS A 111 6.29 -8.87 8.74
C CYS A 111 7.41 -9.92 8.57
N THR A 112 7.22 -10.84 7.63
CA THR A 112 8.23 -11.85 7.26
C THR A 112 8.94 -11.56 5.94
N ASP A 113 8.68 -10.39 5.37
CA ASP A 113 9.18 -10.01 4.04
C ASP A 113 10.63 -9.52 4.05
N ILE A 114 11.20 -9.31 2.85
CA ILE A 114 12.64 -9.23 2.57
C ILE A 114 13.47 -8.45 3.61
N ALA A 115 13.12 -7.18 3.90
CA ALA A 115 13.87 -6.34 4.84
C ALA A 115 13.77 -6.84 6.29
N CYS A 116 12.61 -7.35 6.70
CA CYS A 116 12.40 -7.92 8.04
C CYS A 116 13.05 -9.30 8.16
N ALA A 117 13.02 -10.12 7.11
CA ALA A 117 13.74 -11.38 7.05
C ALA A 117 15.25 -11.17 7.21
N ALA A 118 15.82 -10.17 6.53
CA ALA A 118 17.22 -9.79 6.67
C ALA A 118 17.57 -9.23 8.07
N LYS A 119 16.58 -8.81 8.86
CA LYS A 119 16.73 -8.29 10.23
C LYS A 119 16.22 -9.26 11.31
N GLY A 120 15.99 -10.52 10.97
CA GLY A 120 15.71 -11.58 11.94
C GLY A 120 14.23 -11.76 12.33
N SER A 121 13.30 -11.45 11.43
CA SER A 121 11.86 -11.73 11.67
C SER A 121 11.56 -13.21 11.88
N GLN A 122 12.36 -14.13 11.34
CA GLN A 122 12.21 -15.57 11.60
C GLN A 122 12.44 -15.91 13.07
N GLN A 123 13.45 -15.30 13.71
CA GLN A 123 13.70 -15.48 15.14
C GLN A 123 12.55 -14.91 15.97
N LEU A 124 12.00 -13.76 15.57
CA LEU A 124 10.80 -13.19 16.20
C LEU A 124 9.61 -14.15 16.10
N CYS A 125 9.34 -14.74 14.92
CA CYS A 125 8.26 -15.70 14.73
C CYS A 125 8.47 -16.98 15.58
N ALA A 126 9.70 -17.45 15.72
CA ALA A 126 10.02 -18.59 16.59
C ALA A 126 9.73 -18.26 18.07
N GLN A 127 10.14 -17.09 18.55
CA GLN A 127 9.87 -16.64 19.92
C GLN A 127 8.36 -16.47 20.18
N LEU A 128 7.61 -15.94 19.22
CA LEU A 128 6.15 -15.84 19.33
C LEU A 128 5.50 -17.22 19.34
N THR A 129 6.00 -18.17 18.54
CA THR A 129 5.53 -19.56 18.55
C THR A 129 5.72 -20.20 19.92
N GLU A 130 6.86 -19.98 20.55
CA GLU A 130 7.15 -20.50 21.90
C GLU A 130 6.26 -19.86 22.99
N ARG A 131 5.95 -18.57 22.86
CA ARG A 131 5.22 -17.81 23.90
C ARG A 131 3.69 -17.85 23.75
N ALA A 132 3.19 -17.83 22.53
CA ALA A 132 1.78 -17.62 22.20
C ALA A 132 1.18 -18.75 21.33
N GLY A 133 1.97 -19.78 21.00
CA GLY A 133 1.57 -20.83 20.08
C GLY A 133 1.79 -20.45 18.61
N PRO A 134 1.56 -21.39 17.68
CA PRO A 134 1.82 -21.17 16.25
C PRO A 134 0.98 -20.04 15.66
N ALA A 135 1.44 -19.46 14.55
CA ALA A 135 0.69 -18.45 13.82
C ALA A 135 -0.74 -18.93 13.50
N GLY A 136 -1.73 -18.09 13.77
CA GLY A 136 -3.14 -18.38 13.58
C GLY A 136 -3.77 -19.31 14.62
N ALA A 137 -3.07 -19.61 15.73
CA ALA A 137 -3.67 -20.36 16.84
C ALA A 137 -4.93 -19.66 17.37
N GLU A 138 -5.97 -20.46 17.62
CA GLU A 138 -7.26 -20.04 18.17
C GLU A 138 -7.29 -20.26 19.70
N GLY A 139 -8.08 -19.45 20.43
CA GLY A 139 -8.37 -19.67 21.86
C GLY A 139 -7.55 -18.86 22.88
N GLY A 140 -6.70 -17.93 22.43
CA GLY A 140 -5.99 -16.96 23.30
C GLY A 140 -6.68 -15.59 23.39
N GLU A 141 -6.11 -14.66 24.17
CA GLU A 141 -6.57 -13.25 24.22
C GLU A 141 -6.32 -12.50 22.91
N PHE A 142 -5.34 -12.96 22.13
CA PHE A 142 -5.01 -12.46 20.79
C PHE A 142 -4.57 -13.64 19.90
N THR A 143 -4.47 -13.40 18.60
CA THR A 143 -3.80 -14.30 17.65
C THR A 143 -2.77 -13.52 16.84
N TRP A 144 -1.78 -14.21 16.27
CA TRP A 144 -0.75 -13.59 15.43
C TRP A 144 -0.60 -14.32 14.09
N HIS A 145 -0.26 -13.57 13.05
CA HIS A 145 -0.07 -14.08 11.69
C HIS A 145 1.24 -13.56 11.10
N GLU A 146 1.91 -14.39 10.32
CA GLU A 146 2.89 -13.90 9.37
C GLU A 146 2.20 -13.02 8.33
N SER A 147 2.89 -11.96 7.90
CA SER A 147 2.36 -10.98 6.98
C SER A 147 3.42 -10.57 5.95
N PRO A 148 3.00 -10.26 4.71
CA PRO A 148 3.83 -9.53 3.74
C PRO A 148 4.33 -8.19 4.28
N CYS A 149 5.08 -7.46 3.45
CA CYS A 149 5.66 -6.17 3.83
C CYS A 149 4.61 -5.19 4.41
N LEU A 150 4.81 -4.77 5.66
CA LEU A 150 3.95 -3.80 6.36
C LEU A 150 4.30 -2.32 6.07
N GLY A 151 5.21 -2.04 5.14
CA GLY A 151 5.64 -0.67 4.83
C GLY A 151 6.48 0.02 5.91
N LEU A 152 7.20 -0.77 6.70
CA LEU A 152 8.00 -0.37 7.86
C LEU A 152 9.46 -0.84 7.74
N CYS A 153 9.95 -0.98 6.50
CA CYS A 153 11.24 -1.60 6.21
C CYS A 153 12.43 -0.82 6.77
N GLU A 154 12.28 0.49 7.00
CA GLU A 154 13.28 1.32 7.65
C GLU A 154 13.40 1.06 9.16
N ARG A 155 12.38 0.44 9.75
CA ARG A 155 12.30 0.08 11.18
C ARG A 155 12.26 -1.43 11.42
N ALA A 156 12.70 -2.22 10.44
CA ALA A 156 12.64 -3.68 10.47
C ALA A 156 13.40 -4.29 11.69
N PRO A 157 12.92 -5.42 12.27
CA PRO A 157 11.68 -6.14 11.94
C PRO A 157 10.42 -5.40 12.43
N ALA A 158 9.26 -5.64 11.82
CA ALA A 158 8.05 -4.87 12.14
C ALA A 158 6.84 -5.76 12.43
N ALA A 159 5.97 -5.28 13.31
CA ALA A 159 4.66 -5.87 13.58
C ALA A 159 3.58 -4.79 13.75
N VAL A 160 2.37 -5.07 13.30
CA VAL A 160 1.19 -4.20 13.47
C VAL A 160 0.09 -4.99 14.16
N SER A 161 -0.43 -4.46 15.27
CA SER A 161 -1.58 -5.03 15.98
C SER A 161 -2.84 -4.25 15.64
N PHE A 162 -3.94 -4.97 15.40
CA PHE A 162 -5.28 -4.41 15.32
C PHE A 162 -6.13 -5.01 16.44
N GLU A 163 -7.02 -4.22 17.02
CA GLU A 163 -8.02 -4.71 17.95
C GLU A 163 -9.39 -4.20 17.56
N ALA A 164 -10.31 -5.15 17.37
CA ALA A 164 -11.69 -4.85 17.02
C ALA A 164 -12.44 -4.16 18.18
N GLY A 165 -13.27 -3.19 17.83
CA GLY A 165 -14.02 -2.37 18.78
C GLY A 165 -14.76 -1.23 18.10
N ASP A 166 -15.20 -0.26 18.89
CA ASP A 166 -15.92 0.91 18.40
C ASP A 166 -15.49 2.21 19.11
N PRO A 167 -14.55 3.00 18.54
CA PRO A 167 -13.79 2.70 17.32
C PRO A 167 -12.76 1.56 17.51
N PRO A 168 -12.34 0.89 16.45
CA PRO A 168 -11.21 -0.06 16.49
C PRO A 168 -9.91 0.67 16.85
N ARG A 169 -8.94 -0.10 17.36
CA ARG A 169 -7.63 0.38 17.80
C ARG A 169 -6.50 -0.33 17.07
N TYR A 170 -5.32 0.31 17.07
CA TYR A 170 -4.11 -0.30 16.51
C TYR A 170 -2.86 0.08 17.32
N SER A 171 -1.77 -0.65 17.08
CA SER A 171 -0.42 -0.29 17.51
C SER A 171 0.63 -0.83 16.54
N VAL A 172 1.80 -0.20 16.52
CA VAL A 172 2.94 -0.57 15.67
C VAL A 172 4.15 -0.82 16.56
N ALA A 173 4.81 -1.97 16.39
CA ALA A 173 6.11 -2.27 16.99
C ALA A 173 7.15 -2.37 15.87
N ALA A 174 8.13 -1.46 15.85
CA ALA A 174 9.16 -1.39 14.82
C ALA A 174 10.37 -0.56 15.34
N PRO A 175 11.50 -1.19 15.72
CA PRO A 175 11.76 -2.63 15.64
C PRO A 175 10.87 -3.44 16.59
N ALA A 176 10.34 -4.56 16.12
CA ALA A 176 9.45 -5.42 16.89
C ALA A 176 10.24 -6.42 17.75
N ALA A 177 9.87 -6.55 19.02
CA ALA A 177 10.34 -7.60 19.90
C ALA A 177 9.19 -8.44 20.48
N ALA A 178 9.47 -9.70 20.86
CA ALA A 178 8.43 -10.63 21.29
C ALA A 178 7.75 -10.22 22.62
N ASP A 179 8.49 -9.56 23.51
CA ASP A 179 8.02 -8.98 24.77
C ASP A 179 7.13 -7.75 24.58
N GLU A 180 7.38 -6.97 23.53
CA GLU A 180 6.52 -5.83 23.15
C GLU A 180 5.17 -6.29 22.57
N ILE A 181 5.18 -7.40 21.84
CA ILE A 181 3.97 -7.97 21.22
C ILE A 181 3.15 -8.72 22.28
N VAL A 182 3.82 -9.54 23.08
CA VAL A 182 3.25 -10.41 24.11
C VAL A 182 3.88 -10.06 25.46
N PRO A 183 3.31 -9.09 26.20
CA PRO A 183 3.81 -8.76 27.54
C PRO A 183 3.70 -9.97 28.47
N ALA A 184 4.63 -10.09 29.42
CA ALA A 184 4.64 -11.19 30.37
C ALA A 184 3.37 -11.19 31.25
N PRO A 185 2.87 -12.36 31.68
CA PRO A 185 1.70 -12.43 32.55
C PRO A 185 1.92 -11.62 33.84
N GLY A 186 1.11 -10.58 34.06
CA GLY A 186 1.14 -9.74 35.27
C GLY A 186 1.60 -8.30 35.08
N GLU A 187 2.09 -7.91 33.89
CA GLU A 187 2.36 -6.51 33.55
C GLU A 187 1.22 -5.94 32.69
N VAL A 188 0.11 -5.57 33.34
CA VAL A 188 -0.86 -4.66 32.74
C VAL A 188 -0.41 -3.25 33.11
N PRO A 189 -0.03 -2.39 32.14
CA PRO A 189 0.26 -0.99 32.46
C PRO A 189 -0.99 -0.37 33.08
N ALA A 190 -0.81 0.31 34.22
CA ALA A 190 -1.89 1.00 34.90
C ALA A 190 -2.62 1.95 33.92
N GLN A 191 -3.95 1.85 33.87
CA GLN A 191 -4.78 2.85 33.20
C GLN A 191 -4.59 4.18 33.93
N GLU A 192 -3.71 5.05 33.43
CA GLU A 192 -3.75 6.46 33.80
C GLU A 192 -5.00 7.07 33.17
N SER A 193 -5.97 7.40 34.01
CA SER A 193 -7.11 8.22 33.65
C SER A 193 -6.59 9.59 33.18
N ALA A 194 -6.54 9.81 31.87
CA ALA A 194 -6.19 11.11 31.30
C ALA A 194 -7.25 12.15 31.71
N GLY A 195 -6.79 13.18 32.42
CA GLY A 195 -7.60 14.31 32.84
C GLY A 195 -8.19 15.08 31.66
N ALA A 196 -9.36 15.64 31.88
CA ALA A 196 -10.11 16.47 30.93
C ALA A 196 -9.23 17.58 30.30
N GLY A 197 -8.88 17.40 29.03
CA GLY A 197 -8.33 18.45 28.18
C GLY A 197 -9.45 19.42 27.75
N SER A 198 -9.23 20.70 28.01
CA SER A 198 -10.14 21.82 27.74
C SER A 198 -10.59 21.89 26.26
N PRO A 199 -11.88 22.17 25.95
CA PRO A 199 -12.35 22.35 24.59
C PRO A 199 -11.93 23.75 24.09
N ASN A 200 -11.00 23.82 23.16
CA ASN A 200 -10.77 25.05 22.40
C ASN A 200 -11.94 25.24 21.43
N GLY A 201 -12.91 26.04 21.87
CA GLY A 201 -14.09 26.42 21.10
C GLY A 201 -13.75 27.43 20.01
N HIS A 202 -13.67 26.96 18.76
CA HIS A 202 -13.94 27.73 17.55
C HIS A 202 -14.34 26.78 16.42
N GLY A 203 -15.56 26.24 16.48
CA GLY A 203 -16.16 25.50 15.36
C GLY A 203 -17.07 26.41 14.54
N PRO A 204 -16.87 26.55 13.22
CA PRO A 204 -17.91 27.11 12.36
C PRO A 204 -19.05 26.09 12.22
N ALA A 205 -20.29 26.58 12.21
CA ALA A 205 -21.49 25.76 12.05
C ALA A 205 -21.46 25.01 10.70
N LEU A 206 -21.47 23.68 10.75
CA LEU A 206 -21.55 22.82 9.58
C LEU A 206 -22.97 22.85 9.01
N ASN A 207 -23.09 23.19 7.72
CA ASN A 207 -24.31 22.97 6.96
C ASN A 207 -24.42 21.48 6.58
N GLY A 208 -25.39 20.77 7.18
CA GLY A 208 -26.16 19.70 6.51
C GLY A 208 -25.54 18.33 6.22
N GLY A 209 -24.29 18.05 6.57
CA GLY A 209 -23.70 16.70 6.48
C GLY A 209 -23.45 16.08 7.86
N ARG A 210 -23.78 14.79 8.06
CA ARG A 210 -23.34 14.07 9.27
C ARG A 210 -21.79 14.12 9.33
N PRO A 211 -21.17 14.48 10.46
CA PRO A 211 -19.72 14.36 10.59
C PRO A 211 -19.33 12.91 10.33
N ARG A 212 -18.37 12.68 9.43
CA ARG A 212 -17.84 11.33 9.18
C ARG A 212 -17.16 10.88 10.47
N ARG A 213 -17.46 9.65 10.91
CA ARG A 213 -16.79 9.07 12.07
C ARG A 213 -15.41 8.59 11.60
N ARG A 214 -14.34 8.96 12.31
CA ARG A 214 -12.99 8.45 12.03
C ARG A 214 -12.97 6.93 12.13
N THR A 215 -12.21 6.29 11.24
CA THR A 215 -12.18 4.82 11.16
C THR A 215 -11.47 4.20 12.37
N PHE A 216 -10.39 4.80 12.87
CA PHE A 216 -9.64 4.33 14.05
C PHE A 216 -9.63 5.35 15.19
N SER A 217 -9.50 4.86 16.43
CA SER A 217 -9.23 5.72 17.58
C SER A 217 -7.85 6.38 17.48
N PRO A 218 -7.68 7.64 17.91
CA PRO A 218 -6.34 8.20 18.11
C PRO A 218 -5.63 7.58 19.34
N GLU A 219 -6.35 6.92 20.24
CA GLU A 219 -5.77 6.23 21.41
C GLU A 219 -5.20 4.86 21.00
N THR A 220 -3.90 4.65 21.21
CA THR A 220 -3.19 3.42 20.87
C THR A 220 -3.48 2.27 21.85
N LEU A 221 -3.35 1.02 21.39
CA LEU A 221 -3.36 -0.14 22.28
C LEU A 221 -2.20 -0.10 23.29
N PRO A 222 -2.34 -0.72 24.49
CA PRO A 222 -1.21 -0.93 25.40
C PRO A 222 -0.09 -1.71 24.70
N GLY A 223 1.14 -1.17 24.73
CA GLY A 223 2.33 -1.64 24.01
C GLY A 223 3.37 -0.51 23.91
N PRO A 224 4.53 -0.69 23.25
CA PRO A 224 5.52 0.37 23.05
C PRO A 224 4.95 1.47 22.15
N ALA A 225 4.28 2.42 22.77
CA ALA A 225 3.71 3.61 22.15
C ALA A 225 4.43 4.85 22.73
N PRO A 226 4.55 5.94 21.98
CA PRO A 226 3.92 6.21 20.68
C PRO A 226 4.75 5.76 19.47
N GLU A 227 4.07 5.54 18.34
CA GLU A 227 4.74 5.35 17.04
C GLU A 227 5.60 6.58 16.70
N PRO A 228 6.87 6.42 16.27
CA PRO A 228 7.72 7.52 15.84
C PRO A 228 7.05 8.44 14.80
N PRO A 229 7.33 9.76 14.79
CA PRO A 229 6.82 10.66 13.77
C PRO A 229 7.33 10.27 12.38
N ALA A 230 6.61 10.64 11.32
CA ALA A 230 7.02 10.37 9.94
C ALA A 230 8.43 10.91 9.61
N SER A 231 8.85 12.00 10.27
CA SER A 231 10.21 12.55 10.14
C SER A 231 11.31 11.61 10.60
N ALA A 232 11.03 10.66 11.51
CA ALA A 232 12.01 9.64 11.90
C ALA A 232 12.36 8.69 10.75
N ALA A 233 11.48 8.56 9.75
CA ALA A 233 11.72 7.80 8.53
C ALA A 233 12.33 8.66 7.40
N VAL A 234 12.63 9.94 7.64
CA VAL A 234 13.24 10.85 6.66
C VAL A 234 14.53 11.44 7.24
N PRO A 235 15.69 10.82 6.98
CA PRO A 235 16.97 11.31 7.50
C PRO A 235 17.35 12.72 7.05
N GLN A 236 16.75 13.21 5.95
CA GLN A 236 16.87 14.58 5.45
C GLN A 236 15.80 15.54 6.01
N ALA A 237 14.98 15.13 6.99
CA ALA A 237 13.87 15.96 7.48
C ALA A 237 14.36 17.32 7.99
N GLY A 238 13.64 18.37 7.62
CA GLY A 238 14.01 19.76 7.94
C GLY A 238 15.01 20.41 6.97
N ASP A 239 15.50 19.68 5.97
CA ASP A 239 16.32 20.25 4.89
C ASP A 239 15.44 21.13 3.96
N PRO A 240 15.71 22.44 3.84
CA PRO A 240 14.91 23.36 3.04
C PRO A 240 15.10 23.17 1.52
N ASP A 241 16.13 22.45 1.08
CA ASP A 241 16.42 22.22 -0.35
C ASP A 241 15.58 21.07 -0.95
N LEU A 242 14.87 20.31 -0.09
CA LEU A 242 13.92 19.29 -0.55
C LEU A 242 12.71 19.94 -1.22
N LEU A 243 12.07 19.21 -2.14
CA LEU A 243 10.84 19.64 -2.80
C LEU A 243 9.62 18.88 -2.30
N LEU A 244 9.70 17.54 -2.25
CA LEU A 244 8.57 16.68 -1.90
C LEU A 244 8.47 16.45 -0.40
N LEU A 245 9.62 16.26 0.27
CA LEU A 245 9.67 15.97 1.71
C LEU A 245 9.87 17.23 2.59
N ARG A 246 9.94 18.42 1.99
CA ARG A 246 10.29 19.69 2.67
C ARG A 246 9.44 20.05 3.89
N ARG A 247 8.20 19.57 3.95
CA ARG A 247 7.28 19.83 5.06
C ARG A 247 7.36 18.79 6.17
N ILE A 248 7.93 17.62 5.89
CA ILE A 248 7.99 16.52 6.85
C ILE A 248 8.95 16.87 7.97
N GLY A 249 8.45 16.86 9.21
CA GLY A 249 9.19 17.30 10.39
C GLY A 249 9.18 18.82 10.62
N VAL A 250 8.51 19.58 9.74
CA VAL A 250 8.39 21.05 9.83
C VAL A 250 6.95 21.46 10.18
N VAL A 251 5.95 20.78 9.63
CA VAL A 251 4.51 21.07 9.86
C VAL A 251 3.88 20.04 10.78
N ASP A 252 2.85 20.43 11.54
CA ASP A 252 1.93 19.46 12.12
C ASP A 252 1.07 18.83 11.00
N PRO A 253 1.17 17.52 10.74
CA PRO A 253 0.41 16.85 9.67
C PRO A 253 -1.11 16.90 9.90
N ALA A 254 -1.59 17.18 11.11
CA ALA A 254 -3.00 17.34 11.41
C ALA A 254 -3.52 18.78 11.22
N SER A 255 -2.63 19.76 11.03
CA SER A 255 -2.95 21.20 10.97
C SER A 255 -3.02 21.73 9.53
N LEU A 256 -4.23 22.07 9.09
CA LEU A 256 -4.42 22.76 7.80
C LEU A 256 -3.76 24.15 7.79
N ASP A 257 -3.72 24.83 8.92
CA ASP A 257 -3.17 26.18 9.00
C ASP A 257 -1.62 26.16 8.91
N ASP A 258 -0.96 25.14 9.48
CA ASP A 258 0.48 24.91 9.31
C ASP A 258 0.82 24.58 7.85
N TYR A 259 0.02 23.72 7.21
CA TYR A 259 0.17 23.39 5.79
C TYR A 259 0.12 24.65 4.93
N ARG A 260 -0.87 25.54 5.18
CA ARG A 260 -1.02 26.82 4.44
C ARG A 260 0.11 27.80 4.73
N ALA A 261 0.58 27.89 5.98
CA ALA A 261 1.72 28.73 6.35
C ALA A 261 3.00 28.33 5.59
N ASN A 262 3.10 27.06 5.18
CA ASN A 262 4.21 26.50 4.41
C ASN A 262 3.88 26.28 2.93
N GLY A 263 3.07 27.18 2.35
CA GLY A 263 2.79 27.25 0.92
C GLY A 263 1.75 26.27 0.41
N GLY A 264 1.01 25.61 1.30
CA GLY A 264 -0.12 24.76 0.98
C GLY A 264 -1.27 25.53 0.29
N TYR A 265 -1.93 24.89 -0.67
CA TYR A 265 -3.00 25.43 -1.51
C TYR A 265 -2.60 26.57 -2.46
N LEU A 266 -1.31 26.92 -2.54
CA LEU A 266 -0.82 27.81 -3.59
C LEU A 266 -0.85 27.14 -4.97
N ALA A 267 -0.53 25.84 -5.05
CA ALA A 267 -0.54 25.12 -6.31
C ALA A 267 -1.97 24.95 -6.85
N LEU A 268 -2.95 24.67 -5.97
CA LEU A 268 -4.36 24.61 -6.38
C LEU A 268 -4.87 25.95 -6.93
N ARG A 269 -4.54 27.06 -6.27
CA ARG A 269 -4.92 28.40 -6.76
C ARG A 269 -4.34 28.69 -8.13
N GLU A 270 -3.07 28.34 -8.33
CA GLU A 270 -2.39 28.53 -9.60
C GLU A 270 -2.97 27.63 -10.71
N ALA A 271 -3.26 26.37 -10.40
CA ALA A 271 -3.93 25.44 -11.30
C ALA A 271 -5.30 25.97 -11.77
N LEU A 272 -6.14 26.45 -10.82
CA LEU A 272 -7.43 27.05 -11.14
C LEU A 272 -7.28 28.29 -12.02
N ARG A 273 -6.32 29.16 -11.71
CA ARG A 273 -6.03 30.39 -12.46
C ARG A 273 -5.62 30.13 -13.90
N MET A 274 -4.77 29.13 -14.16
CA MET A 274 -4.27 28.82 -15.51
C MET A 274 -5.25 28.03 -16.37
N GLY A 275 -6.18 27.29 -15.75
CA GLY A 275 -7.16 26.47 -16.46
C GLY A 275 -6.72 25.04 -16.72
N GLN A 276 -7.70 24.13 -16.89
CA GLN A 276 -7.49 22.68 -17.00
C GLN A 276 -6.46 22.28 -18.09
N SER A 277 -6.58 22.87 -19.28
CA SER A 277 -5.67 22.56 -20.40
C SER A 277 -4.23 23.04 -20.15
N ALA A 278 -4.05 24.15 -19.43
CA ALA A 278 -2.73 24.63 -19.07
C ALA A 278 -2.09 23.73 -17.99
N VAL A 279 -2.88 23.27 -17.01
CA VAL A 279 -2.40 22.28 -16.01
C VAL A 279 -1.86 21.02 -16.69
N ILE A 280 -2.62 20.45 -17.62
CA ILE A 280 -2.18 19.25 -18.38
C ILE A 280 -0.90 19.55 -19.17
N ARG A 281 -0.79 20.74 -19.77
CA ARG A 281 0.42 21.17 -20.49
C ARG A 281 1.62 21.26 -19.55
N GLU A 282 1.51 21.93 -18.41
CA GLU A 282 2.60 22.04 -17.43
C GLU A 282 3.06 20.67 -16.92
N VAL A 283 2.13 19.74 -16.67
CA VAL A 283 2.46 18.34 -16.29
C VAL A 283 3.08 17.55 -17.44
N THR A 284 2.78 17.89 -18.70
CA THR A 284 3.40 17.29 -19.87
C THR A 284 4.82 17.83 -20.08
N ASP A 285 4.97 19.15 -20.00
CA ASP A 285 6.24 19.87 -20.22
C ASP A 285 7.24 19.62 -19.09
N SER A 286 6.77 19.21 -17.90
CA SER A 286 7.64 18.76 -16.80
C SER A 286 8.32 17.41 -17.05
N GLY A 287 7.85 16.64 -18.03
CA GLY A 287 8.32 15.28 -18.27
C GLY A 287 7.94 14.28 -17.17
N LEU A 288 7.04 14.64 -16.24
CA LEU A 288 6.67 13.77 -15.13
C LEU A 288 6.11 12.43 -15.62
N VAL A 289 6.72 11.35 -15.14
CA VAL A 289 6.26 9.98 -15.33
C VAL A 289 5.76 9.38 -14.01
N GLY A 290 4.93 8.34 -14.11
CA GLY A 290 4.40 7.62 -12.96
C GLY A 290 5.50 7.07 -12.05
N ARG A 291 5.43 7.39 -10.76
CA ARG A 291 6.39 7.02 -9.71
C ARG A 291 6.09 5.70 -9.00
N GLY A 292 5.02 5.01 -9.41
CA GLY A 292 4.66 3.67 -8.92
C GLY A 292 5.38 2.51 -9.61
N GLY A 293 6.38 2.77 -10.46
CA GLY A 293 7.21 1.74 -11.13
C GLY A 293 7.03 1.62 -12.64
N ALA A 294 5.83 1.84 -13.17
CA ALA A 294 5.56 1.69 -14.61
C ALA A 294 6.10 2.83 -15.50
N ALA A 295 6.48 3.97 -14.91
CA ALA A 295 7.07 5.13 -15.61
C ALA A 295 6.27 5.65 -16.84
N PHE A 296 4.94 5.50 -16.84
CA PHE A 296 4.10 6.04 -17.92
C PHE A 296 3.98 7.57 -17.83
N PRO A 297 4.05 8.34 -18.94
CA PRO A 297 3.94 9.79 -18.93
C PRO A 297 2.61 10.30 -18.35
N THR A 298 2.68 11.08 -17.27
CA THR A 298 1.50 11.53 -16.52
C THR A 298 0.64 12.49 -17.33
N GLY A 299 1.27 13.45 -18.02
CA GLY A 299 0.57 14.39 -18.89
C GLY A 299 -0.23 13.71 -20.00
N ARG A 300 0.31 12.65 -20.61
CA ARG A 300 -0.42 11.85 -21.61
C ARG A 300 -1.60 11.09 -21.00
N LYS A 301 -1.45 10.55 -19.79
CA LYS A 301 -2.54 9.86 -19.07
C LYS A 301 -3.71 10.82 -18.80
N TRP A 302 -3.39 12.02 -18.31
CA TRP A 302 -4.38 13.05 -18.01
C TRP A 302 -5.05 13.58 -19.28
N ASP A 303 -4.27 13.91 -20.31
CA ASP A 303 -4.81 14.33 -21.61
C ASP A 303 -5.75 13.27 -22.22
N GLY A 304 -5.33 11.99 -22.18
CA GLY A 304 -6.12 10.88 -22.70
C GLY A 304 -7.43 10.62 -21.95
N THR A 305 -7.49 10.98 -20.66
CA THR A 305 -8.71 10.87 -19.84
C THR A 305 -9.60 12.09 -20.01
N ALA A 306 -9.03 13.30 -19.93
CA ALA A 306 -9.76 14.58 -20.02
C ALA A 306 -10.49 14.76 -21.37
N LYS A 307 -9.90 14.23 -22.46
CA LYS A 307 -10.47 14.31 -23.82
C LYS A 307 -11.62 13.34 -24.08
N ARG A 308 -11.91 12.41 -23.19
CA ARG A 308 -13.03 11.48 -23.40
C ARG A 308 -14.36 12.25 -23.40
N PRO A 309 -15.33 11.89 -24.25
CA PRO A 309 -16.65 12.50 -24.18
C PRO A 309 -17.46 11.99 -22.99
N GLU A 310 -17.17 10.79 -22.48
CA GLU A 310 -17.97 10.15 -21.43
C GLU A 310 -17.79 10.81 -20.06
N THR A 311 -18.93 11.04 -19.39
CA THR A 311 -19.01 11.49 -18.00
C THR A 311 -19.84 10.50 -17.15
N PRO A 312 -19.70 10.52 -15.82
CA PRO A 312 -18.63 11.19 -15.06
C PRO A 312 -17.25 10.61 -15.37
N ARG A 313 -16.20 11.36 -15.03
CA ARG A 313 -14.81 10.88 -15.01
C ARG A 313 -14.32 10.78 -13.57
N TYR A 314 -13.32 9.94 -13.35
CA TYR A 314 -12.74 9.72 -12.02
C TYR A 314 -11.23 9.90 -12.02
N VAL A 315 -10.71 10.29 -10.86
CA VAL A 315 -9.28 10.21 -10.56
C VAL A 315 -9.04 9.31 -9.36
N ILE A 316 -7.96 8.55 -9.36
CA ILE A 316 -7.62 7.64 -8.26
C ILE A 316 -6.18 7.90 -7.81
N CYS A 317 -6.01 8.15 -6.52
CA CYS A 317 -4.75 8.06 -5.82
C CYS A 317 -4.53 6.61 -5.38
N ASN A 318 -3.55 5.94 -5.99
CA ASN A 318 -3.13 4.61 -5.59
C ASN A 318 -2.14 4.73 -4.41
N ALA A 319 -2.66 4.46 -3.21
CA ALA A 319 -1.94 4.38 -1.95
C ALA A 319 -1.89 2.92 -1.42
N ASP A 320 -2.02 1.93 -2.30
CA ASP A 320 -1.71 0.53 -2.02
C ASP A 320 -0.19 0.31 -2.20
N GLU A 321 0.59 0.91 -1.30
CA GLU A 321 2.06 0.79 -1.28
C GLU A 321 2.49 -0.59 -0.78
N SER A 322 2.27 -1.58 -1.63
CA SER A 322 2.37 -3.01 -1.28
C SER A 322 3.69 -3.65 -1.74
N GLU A 323 4.47 -2.99 -2.60
CA GLU A 323 5.77 -3.49 -3.07
C GLU A 323 6.78 -3.61 -1.92
N PRO A 324 7.32 -4.81 -1.62
CA PRO A 324 8.22 -5.01 -0.50
C PRO A 324 9.45 -4.09 -0.54
N GLY A 325 9.67 -3.36 0.55
CA GLY A 325 10.74 -2.36 0.65
C GLY A 325 10.30 -0.93 0.35
N THR A 326 9.04 -0.70 -0.06
CA THR A 326 8.52 0.64 -0.33
C THR A 326 7.77 1.19 0.89
N PHE A 327 8.04 2.45 1.24
CA PHE A 327 7.40 3.14 2.38
C PHE A 327 7.40 4.68 2.21
N LYS A 328 7.62 5.18 0.99
CA LYS A 328 7.69 6.62 0.66
C LYS A 328 6.31 7.27 0.70
N ASP A 329 5.28 6.54 0.26
CA ASP A 329 3.92 7.04 0.20
C ASP A 329 3.32 7.06 1.60
N ARG A 330 3.62 6.06 2.44
CA ARG A 330 3.33 6.11 3.88
C ARG A 330 3.89 7.39 4.51
N VAL A 331 5.17 7.66 4.30
CA VAL A 331 5.86 8.84 4.85
C VAL A 331 5.19 10.14 4.40
N ILE A 332 4.81 10.26 3.13
CA ILE A 332 4.06 11.43 2.63
C ILE A 332 2.69 11.53 3.31
N MET A 333 1.91 10.45 3.35
CA MET A 333 0.55 10.48 3.90
C MET A 333 0.53 10.73 5.41
N GLU A 334 1.56 10.29 6.15
CA GLU A 334 1.69 10.53 7.58
C GLU A 334 2.33 11.87 7.93
N GLY A 335 3.21 12.39 7.08
CA GLY A 335 3.97 13.62 7.32
C GLY A 335 3.39 14.87 6.67
N ASP A 336 2.63 14.72 5.58
CA ASP A 336 2.09 15.81 4.78
C ASP A 336 0.78 15.42 4.03
N PRO A 337 -0.27 14.95 4.75
CA PRO A 337 -1.50 14.42 4.13
C PRO A 337 -2.22 15.44 3.25
N PHE A 338 -2.17 16.73 3.59
CA PHE A 338 -2.80 17.79 2.80
C PHE A 338 -2.19 17.94 1.40
N SER A 339 -0.92 17.59 1.22
CA SER A 339 -0.30 17.57 -0.11
C SER A 339 -0.94 16.55 -1.04
N VAL A 340 -1.36 15.39 -0.51
CA VAL A 340 -2.08 14.35 -1.25
C VAL A 340 -3.48 14.85 -1.63
N ILE A 341 -4.17 15.51 -0.69
CA ILE A 341 -5.50 16.09 -0.94
C ILE A 341 -5.45 17.20 -1.99
N GLU A 342 -4.51 18.14 -1.87
CA GLU A 342 -4.35 19.24 -2.83
C GLU A 342 -4.00 18.73 -4.22
N SER A 343 -3.03 17.81 -4.32
CA SER A 343 -2.60 17.27 -5.61
C SER A 343 -3.69 16.43 -6.28
N LEU A 344 -4.45 15.63 -5.53
CA LEU A 344 -5.59 14.89 -6.08
C LEU A 344 -6.71 15.84 -6.55
N THR A 345 -6.91 16.97 -5.86
CA THR A 345 -7.85 18.01 -6.29
C THR A 345 -7.42 18.65 -7.61
N ILE A 346 -6.12 18.95 -7.78
CA ILE A 346 -5.57 19.45 -9.04
C ILE A 346 -5.72 18.41 -10.16
N ALA A 347 -5.46 17.14 -9.88
CA ALA A 347 -5.67 16.05 -10.84
C ALA A 347 -7.16 15.95 -11.23
N GLY A 348 -8.07 16.08 -10.26
CA GLY A 348 -9.51 16.12 -10.48
C GLY A 348 -9.91 17.27 -11.39
N TYR A 349 -9.39 18.47 -11.13
CA TYR A 349 -9.61 19.65 -11.95
C TYR A 349 -9.11 19.46 -13.38
N ALA A 350 -7.85 19.02 -13.55
CA ALA A 350 -7.25 18.80 -14.86
C ALA A 350 -8.05 17.83 -15.73
N ASN A 351 -8.61 16.77 -15.12
CA ASN A 351 -9.37 15.73 -15.82
C ASN A 351 -10.88 16.03 -15.92
N ASN A 352 -11.35 17.16 -15.35
CA ASN A 352 -12.77 17.44 -15.16
C ASN A 352 -13.50 16.25 -14.52
N ALA A 353 -12.88 15.66 -13.49
CA ALA A 353 -13.42 14.51 -12.78
C ALA A 353 -14.51 14.94 -11.81
N ALA A 354 -15.55 14.12 -11.68
CA ALA A 354 -16.63 14.38 -10.74
C ALA A 354 -16.26 13.98 -9.31
N LYS A 355 -15.31 13.03 -9.16
CA LYS A 355 -14.92 12.47 -7.87
C LYS A 355 -13.52 11.85 -7.93
N GLY A 356 -12.81 11.95 -6.81
CA GLY A 356 -11.55 11.28 -6.56
C GLY A 356 -11.71 10.12 -5.58
N TYR A 357 -10.91 9.07 -5.76
CA TYR A 357 -10.75 8.01 -4.75
C TYR A 357 -9.30 7.98 -4.25
N ILE A 358 -9.12 7.87 -2.94
CA ILE A 358 -7.84 7.43 -2.37
C ILE A 358 -8.02 5.98 -1.99
N TYR A 359 -7.36 5.07 -2.70
CA TYR A 359 -7.36 3.66 -2.32
C TYR A 359 -6.12 3.38 -1.48
N ILE A 360 -6.32 3.18 -0.18
CA ILE A 360 -5.25 3.01 0.82
C ILE A 360 -5.26 1.59 1.37
N ARG A 361 -4.07 1.00 1.50
CA ARG A 361 -3.92 -0.34 2.09
C ARG A 361 -4.36 -0.39 3.55
N GLY A 362 -4.82 -1.56 4.01
CA GLY A 362 -5.38 -1.73 5.36
C GLY A 362 -4.35 -1.63 6.49
N GLU A 363 -3.08 -1.80 6.16
CA GLU A 363 -1.93 -1.80 7.07
C GLU A 363 -1.50 -0.39 7.50
N TYR A 364 -2.08 0.67 6.94
CA TYR A 364 -1.74 2.07 7.24
C TYR A 364 -2.85 2.83 8.01
N PRO A 365 -3.20 2.40 9.24
CA PRO A 365 -4.26 3.05 10.02
C PRO A 365 -3.93 4.51 10.42
N ARG A 366 -2.64 4.85 10.61
CA ARG A 366 -2.21 6.22 10.90
C ARG A 366 -2.44 7.15 9.71
N ALA A 367 -1.96 6.76 8.53
CA ALA A 367 -2.16 7.51 7.30
C ALA A 367 -3.66 7.68 6.97
N LEU A 368 -4.46 6.62 7.16
CA LEU A 368 -5.91 6.69 7.01
C LEU A 368 -6.52 7.79 7.90
N SER A 369 -6.21 7.77 9.19
CA SER A 369 -6.75 8.73 10.17
C SER A 369 -6.35 10.19 9.84
N LEU A 370 -5.12 10.39 9.36
CA LEU A 370 -4.61 11.70 8.96
C LEU A 370 -5.24 12.21 7.65
N LEU A 371 -5.47 11.33 6.68
CA LEU A 371 -6.17 11.66 5.44
C LEU A 371 -7.65 11.96 5.68
N GLU A 372 -8.33 11.21 6.55
CA GLU A 372 -9.71 11.51 6.98
C GLU A 372 -9.80 12.92 7.57
N ASN A 373 -8.90 13.25 8.52
CA ASN A 373 -8.79 14.58 9.09
C ASN A 373 -8.52 15.65 8.03
N ALA A 374 -7.61 15.39 7.08
CA ALA A 374 -7.27 16.33 6.03
C ALA A 374 -8.46 16.62 5.08
N ILE A 375 -9.23 15.60 4.72
CA ILE A 375 -10.45 15.72 3.90
C ILE A 375 -11.51 16.55 4.64
N GLU A 376 -11.76 16.24 5.92
CA GLU A 376 -12.72 16.98 6.75
C GLU A 376 -12.39 18.47 6.83
N LEU A 377 -11.12 18.80 7.12
CA LEU A 377 -10.66 20.18 7.22
C LEU A 377 -10.67 20.89 5.86
N ALA A 378 -10.36 20.18 4.77
CA ALA A 378 -10.45 20.74 3.41
C ALA A 378 -11.90 21.10 3.04
N HIS A 379 -12.87 20.24 3.36
CA HIS A 379 -14.29 20.57 3.19
C HIS A 379 -14.72 21.79 4.00
N ALA A 380 -14.33 21.84 5.28
CA ALA A 380 -14.69 22.95 6.17
C ALA A 380 -14.18 24.32 5.71
N ARG A 381 -13.15 24.34 4.84
CA ARG A 381 -12.54 25.56 4.30
C ARG A 381 -12.81 25.78 2.80
N ASN A 382 -13.77 25.06 2.21
CA ASN A 382 -14.12 25.11 0.78
C ASN A 382 -12.91 24.87 -0.15
N LEU A 383 -12.12 23.85 0.19
CA LEU A 383 -11.01 23.31 -0.60
C LEU A 383 -11.37 21.98 -1.26
N LEU A 384 -12.50 21.39 -0.86
CA LEU A 384 -13.18 20.23 -1.44
C LEU A 384 -14.70 20.43 -1.34
N GLY A 385 -15.45 19.74 -2.19
CA GLY A 385 -16.90 19.79 -2.26
C GLY A 385 -17.37 20.63 -3.44
N ARG A 386 -18.36 21.51 -3.19
CA ARG A 386 -18.95 22.36 -4.23
C ARG A 386 -18.26 23.71 -4.31
N ASP A 387 -18.11 24.21 -5.52
CA ASP A 387 -17.59 25.54 -5.84
C ASP A 387 -16.27 25.84 -5.11
N ILE A 388 -15.28 24.95 -5.32
CA ILE A 388 -13.99 24.99 -4.64
C ILE A 388 -13.34 26.36 -4.87
N LEU A 389 -13.05 27.07 -3.78
CA LEU A 389 -12.49 28.42 -3.80
C LEU A 389 -13.29 29.45 -4.64
N GLY A 390 -14.58 29.22 -4.91
CA GLY A 390 -15.41 30.10 -5.75
C GLY A 390 -15.10 29.98 -7.25
N SER A 391 -14.53 28.86 -7.69
CA SER A 391 -14.06 28.65 -9.07
C SER A 391 -15.12 28.12 -10.04
N GLY A 392 -16.28 27.69 -9.54
CA GLY A 392 -17.29 26.94 -10.30
C GLY A 392 -16.93 25.47 -10.53
N PHE A 393 -15.85 24.97 -9.93
CA PHE A 393 -15.45 23.56 -10.00
C PHE A 393 -15.87 22.80 -8.74
N ASP A 394 -16.58 21.69 -8.95
CA ASP A 394 -17.00 20.76 -7.91
C ASP A 394 -16.10 19.52 -7.93
N PHE A 395 -15.56 19.12 -6.78
CA PHE A 395 -14.79 17.89 -6.64
C PHE A 395 -14.77 17.38 -5.22
N ASP A 396 -14.98 16.08 -5.05
CA ASP A 396 -15.00 15.42 -3.75
C ASP A 396 -14.08 14.20 -3.75
N ILE A 397 -13.59 13.81 -2.58
CA ILE A 397 -12.68 12.67 -2.37
C ILE A 397 -13.32 11.66 -1.43
N GLU A 398 -13.24 10.38 -1.81
CA GLU A 398 -13.63 9.26 -0.96
C GLU A 398 -12.44 8.33 -0.73
N ILE A 399 -12.23 7.91 0.51
CA ILE A 399 -11.22 6.90 0.84
C ILE A 399 -11.84 5.51 0.69
N ARG A 400 -11.11 4.61 0.04
CA ARG A 400 -11.39 3.18 -0.05
C ARG A 400 -10.26 2.42 0.62
N ARG A 401 -10.59 1.69 1.68
CA ARG A 401 -9.61 0.86 2.40
C ARG A 401 -9.50 -0.50 1.71
N GLY A 402 -8.27 -0.92 1.44
CA GLY A 402 -7.94 -2.29 1.08
C GLY A 402 -7.88 -3.21 2.31
N ALA A 403 -7.69 -4.50 2.07
CA ALA A 403 -7.73 -5.52 3.11
C ALA A 403 -6.59 -6.56 2.98
N GLY A 404 -5.38 -6.12 2.65
CA GLY A 404 -4.18 -6.96 2.57
C GLY A 404 -4.13 -7.81 1.31
N ALA A 405 -3.96 -7.18 0.15
CA ALA A 405 -3.78 -7.86 -1.13
C ALA A 405 -2.85 -7.05 -2.05
N TYR A 406 -1.60 -7.48 -2.23
CA TYR A 406 -0.58 -6.77 -3.02
C TYR A 406 -1.04 -6.49 -4.46
N ILE A 407 -1.78 -7.43 -5.05
CA ILE A 407 -2.28 -7.30 -6.41
C ILE A 407 -3.21 -6.08 -6.60
N CYS A 408 -3.82 -5.56 -5.53
CA CYS A 408 -4.64 -4.34 -5.60
C CYS A 408 -3.83 -3.07 -5.90
N GLY A 409 -2.51 -3.12 -5.80
CA GLY A 409 -1.61 -2.08 -6.31
C GLY A 409 -1.56 -2.02 -7.84
N GLU A 410 -2.00 -3.07 -8.55
CA GLU A 410 -2.16 -3.06 -10.01
C GLU A 410 -3.33 -2.16 -10.44
N GLU A 411 -3.11 -1.40 -11.52
CA GLU A 411 -3.97 -0.31 -11.97
C GLU A 411 -5.44 -0.68 -12.15
N THR A 412 -5.74 -1.91 -12.60
CA THR A 412 -7.11 -2.37 -12.89
C THR A 412 -7.70 -3.25 -11.79
N ALA A 413 -6.86 -3.95 -11.03
CA ALA A 413 -7.28 -4.69 -9.84
C ALA A 413 -7.92 -3.75 -8.79
N ILE A 414 -7.37 -2.55 -8.64
CA ILE A 414 -7.90 -1.52 -7.74
C ILE A 414 -9.35 -1.11 -8.10
N PHE A 415 -9.72 -1.13 -9.38
CA PHE A 415 -11.09 -0.81 -9.81
C PHE A 415 -12.06 -1.86 -9.31
N ASN A 416 -11.69 -3.14 -9.45
CA ASN A 416 -12.50 -4.22 -8.92
C ASN A 416 -12.63 -4.12 -7.40
N SER A 417 -11.54 -3.81 -6.69
CA SER A 417 -11.59 -3.62 -5.24
C SER A 417 -12.52 -2.46 -4.82
N ILE A 418 -12.42 -1.30 -5.50
CA ILE A 418 -13.34 -0.17 -5.29
C ILE A 418 -14.78 -0.55 -5.62
N GLU A 419 -15.01 -1.38 -6.63
CA GLU A 419 -16.34 -1.83 -7.06
C GLU A 419 -16.93 -2.97 -6.20
N GLY A 420 -16.26 -3.37 -5.11
CA GLY A 420 -16.72 -4.46 -4.24
C GLY A 420 -16.60 -5.84 -4.92
N LEU A 421 -15.56 -6.03 -5.71
CA LEU A 421 -15.20 -7.30 -6.37
C LEU A 421 -13.84 -7.78 -5.83
N ARG A 422 -13.48 -9.03 -6.15
CA ARG A 422 -12.12 -9.54 -5.94
C ARG A 422 -11.14 -8.68 -6.73
N GLY A 423 -9.99 -8.33 -6.16
CA GLY A 423 -8.94 -7.51 -6.76
C GLY A 423 -8.17 -8.18 -7.91
N GLU A 424 -8.87 -8.82 -8.85
CA GLU A 424 -8.29 -9.44 -10.03
C GLU A 424 -8.04 -8.40 -11.13
N PRO A 425 -6.88 -8.38 -11.81
CA PRO A 425 -6.65 -7.48 -12.92
C PRO A 425 -7.63 -7.68 -14.09
N ARG A 426 -7.97 -6.59 -14.78
CA ARG A 426 -8.78 -6.60 -15.99
C ARG A 426 -7.89 -6.73 -17.22
N SER A 427 -8.35 -7.49 -18.22
CA SER A 427 -7.68 -7.57 -19.51
C SER A 427 -7.65 -6.20 -20.19
N LYS A 428 -6.49 -5.82 -20.71
CA LYS A 428 -6.27 -4.59 -21.50
C LYS A 428 -6.02 -5.00 -22.96
N PRO A 429 -6.65 -4.37 -23.97
CA PRO A 429 -7.67 -3.31 -23.89
C PRO A 429 -9.06 -3.80 -23.43
N PRO A 430 -9.96 -2.89 -22.98
CA PRO A 430 -9.83 -1.42 -22.96
C PRO A 430 -8.88 -0.91 -21.86
N PHE A 431 -8.26 0.25 -22.10
CA PHE A 431 -7.35 0.86 -21.12
C PHE A 431 -8.12 1.69 -20.06
N PRO A 432 -7.55 1.93 -18.87
CA PRO A 432 -8.20 2.70 -17.80
C PRO A 432 -8.70 4.09 -18.20
N VAL A 433 -7.94 4.79 -19.05
CA VAL A 433 -8.30 6.12 -19.56
C VAL A 433 -9.57 6.09 -20.43
N GLU A 434 -10.00 4.92 -20.89
CA GLU A 434 -11.24 4.68 -21.64
C GLU A 434 -12.34 4.12 -20.75
N ARG A 435 -12.03 3.04 -20.04
CA ARG A 435 -12.95 2.29 -19.18
C ARG A 435 -12.21 1.81 -17.94
N GLY A 436 -12.20 2.65 -16.92
CA GLY A 436 -11.66 2.35 -15.60
C GLY A 436 -12.76 2.00 -14.61
N VAL A 437 -12.76 2.65 -13.45
CA VAL A 437 -13.72 2.39 -12.36
C VAL A 437 -15.15 2.72 -12.83
N PHE A 438 -16.09 1.84 -12.49
CA PHE A 438 -17.49 1.86 -12.93
C PHE A 438 -17.67 1.90 -14.46
N GLY A 439 -16.65 1.42 -15.20
CA GLY A 439 -16.62 1.47 -16.66
C GLY A 439 -16.50 2.88 -17.25
N LYS A 440 -16.05 3.86 -16.45
CA LYS A 440 -15.90 5.27 -16.84
C LYS A 440 -14.43 5.67 -17.03
N PRO A 441 -14.12 6.71 -17.82
CA PRO A 441 -12.75 7.19 -17.99
C PRO A 441 -12.13 7.53 -16.63
N THR A 442 -10.97 6.94 -16.36
CA THR A 442 -10.32 7.05 -15.06
C THR A 442 -8.82 7.28 -15.22
N ALA A 443 -8.32 8.35 -14.59
CA ALA A 443 -6.88 8.56 -14.44
C ALA A 443 -6.45 8.09 -13.05
N ILE A 444 -5.43 7.26 -12.98
CA ILE A 444 -4.91 6.72 -11.72
C ILE A 444 -3.42 7.00 -11.62
N ASN A 445 -3.02 7.48 -10.45
CA ASN A 445 -1.68 7.96 -10.16
C ASN A 445 -1.25 7.50 -8.76
N ASN A 446 0.03 7.15 -8.62
CA ASN A 446 0.64 6.87 -7.32
C ASN A 446 0.77 8.17 -6.49
N VAL A 447 0.78 8.05 -5.17
CA VAL A 447 0.92 9.19 -4.22
C VAL A 447 2.11 10.10 -4.58
N GLU A 448 3.32 9.55 -4.72
CA GLU A 448 4.51 10.34 -5.13
C GLU A 448 4.29 11.06 -6.47
N THR A 449 3.57 10.43 -7.42
CA THR A 449 3.28 11.07 -8.72
C THR A 449 2.39 12.30 -8.54
N LEU A 450 1.37 12.21 -7.68
CA LEU A 450 0.46 13.31 -7.41
C LEU A 450 1.16 14.46 -6.70
N VAL A 451 1.93 14.20 -5.64
CA VAL A 451 2.58 15.31 -4.90
C VAL A 451 3.63 16.05 -5.73
N ASN A 452 4.22 15.42 -6.75
CA ASN A 452 5.08 16.10 -7.73
C ASN A 452 4.35 17.17 -8.55
N VAL A 453 3.02 17.13 -8.64
CA VAL A 453 2.21 18.15 -9.32
C VAL A 453 2.31 19.49 -8.59
N LEU A 454 2.48 19.49 -7.26
CA LEU A 454 2.53 20.72 -6.46
C LEU A 454 3.71 21.63 -6.85
N PRO A 455 4.98 21.17 -6.83
CA PRO A 455 6.08 21.99 -7.32
C PRO A 455 5.92 22.35 -8.79
N ILE A 456 5.42 21.45 -9.66
CA ILE A 456 5.19 21.75 -11.09
C ILE A 456 4.27 22.96 -11.26
N MET A 457 3.16 23.04 -10.52
CA MET A 457 2.27 24.20 -10.59
C MET A 457 2.91 25.48 -10.04
N GLN A 458 3.85 25.38 -9.10
CA GLN A 458 4.47 26.55 -8.46
C GLN A 458 5.65 27.13 -9.27
N MET A 459 6.48 26.28 -9.88
CA MET A 459 7.67 26.72 -10.63
C MET A 459 7.53 26.63 -12.16
N GLY A 460 6.51 25.91 -12.65
CA GLY A 460 6.33 25.60 -14.07
C GLY A 460 7.03 24.30 -14.48
N GLY A 461 6.44 23.61 -15.45
CA GLY A 461 6.91 22.35 -16.01
C GLY A 461 8.34 22.43 -16.53
N PRO A 462 8.72 23.40 -17.37
CA PRO A 462 10.10 23.53 -17.86
C PRO A 462 11.15 23.69 -16.75
N ALA A 463 10.82 24.41 -15.67
CA ALA A 463 11.73 24.56 -14.53
C ALA A 463 11.87 23.25 -13.74
N TYR A 464 10.76 22.52 -13.55
CA TYR A 464 10.80 21.19 -12.97
C TYR A 464 11.60 20.20 -13.83
N ALA A 465 11.47 20.26 -15.15
CA ALA A 465 12.17 19.39 -16.10
C ALA A 465 13.70 19.60 -16.09
N ALA A 466 14.17 20.76 -15.65
CA ALA A 466 15.60 21.07 -15.48
C ALA A 466 16.23 20.34 -14.29
N ILE A 467 15.42 19.79 -13.38
CA ILE A 467 15.89 18.94 -12.28
C ILE A 467 16.06 17.51 -12.83
N GLY A 468 17.19 16.87 -12.56
CA GLY A 468 17.48 15.50 -13.02
C GLY A 468 18.35 15.44 -14.28
N THR A 469 18.15 14.42 -15.13
CA THR A 469 19.02 14.13 -16.30
C THR A 469 18.37 14.41 -17.66
N GLY A 470 17.27 15.17 -17.69
CA GLY A 470 16.53 15.52 -18.90
C GLY A 470 15.58 14.42 -19.43
N ARG A 471 15.98 13.13 -19.38
CA ARG A 471 15.06 12.00 -19.65
C ARG A 471 14.38 11.48 -18.40
N SER A 472 15.09 11.51 -17.28
CA SER A 472 14.56 11.26 -15.94
C SER A 472 14.48 12.61 -15.23
N THR A 473 13.30 13.24 -15.25
CA THR A 473 13.09 14.60 -14.73
C THR A 473 12.54 14.61 -13.31
N GLY A 474 12.87 15.66 -12.56
CA GLY A 474 12.44 15.91 -11.19
C GLY A 474 13.26 15.20 -10.12
N PRO A 475 12.88 15.38 -8.85
CA PRO A 475 13.33 14.53 -7.76
C PRO A 475 12.68 13.14 -7.82
N LYS A 476 13.32 12.17 -7.17
CA LYS A 476 12.81 10.83 -6.90
C LYS A 476 13.00 10.50 -5.43
N LEU A 477 11.98 9.87 -4.85
CA LEU A 477 12.08 9.32 -3.50
C LEU A 477 12.62 7.88 -3.54
N PHE A 478 13.67 7.60 -2.78
CA PHE A 478 14.23 6.26 -2.61
C PHE A 478 14.00 5.74 -1.20
N CYS A 479 13.44 4.54 -1.10
CA CYS A 479 13.21 3.83 0.15
C CYS A 479 14.44 2.97 0.43
N VAL A 480 15.36 3.47 1.27
CA VAL A 480 16.61 2.77 1.58
C VAL A 480 16.47 1.99 2.88
N SER A 481 16.76 0.69 2.83
CA SER A 481 16.66 -0.21 3.98
C SER A 481 17.72 -1.31 3.95
N GLY A 482 17.71 -2.20 4.94
CA GLY A 482 18.64 -3.33 5.05
C GLY A 482 19.90 -2.98 5.85
N SER A 483 21.07 -3.33 5.33
CA SER A 483 22.37 -3.19 5.99
C SER A 483 22.96 -1.77 5.93
N VAL A 484 22.13 -0.73 6.04
CA VAL A 484 22.58 0.69 6.11
C VAL A 484 22.48 1.24 7.54
N GLN A 485 23.27 2.26 7.87
CA GLN A 485 23.26 2.87 9.21
C GLN A 485 22.03 3.73 9.47
N ARG A 486 21.57 4.49 8.46
CA ARG A 486 20.41 5.38 8.55
C ARG A 486 19.37 5.02 7.48
N PRO A 487 18.62 3.92 7.66
CA PRO A 487 17.54 3.58 6.75
C PRO A 487 16.46 4.67 6.77
N GLY A 488 15.75 4.84 5.66
CA GLY A 488 14.73 5.88 5.52
C GLY A 488 14.42 6.24 4.07
N VAL A 489 13.56 7.24 3.90
CA VAL A 489 13.23 7.82 2.60
C VAL A 489 14.19 8.96 2.31
N TYR A 490 14.83 8.90 1.16
CA TYR A 490 15.75 9.92 0.67
C TYR A 490 15.19 10.55 -0.59
N GLU A 491 15.22 11.87 -0.65
CA GLU A 491 14.88 12.64 -1.85
C GLU A 491 16.19 13.08 -2.52
N VAL A 492 16.38 12.63 -3.75
CA VAL A 492 17.51 13.04 -4.59
C VAL A 492 17.01 13.38 -6.00
N PRO A 493 17.64 14.33 -6.70
CA PRO A 493 17.41 14.49 -8.14
C PRO A 493 17.79 13.19 -8.86
N PHE A 494 17.06 12.85 -9.93
CA PHE A 494 17.51 11.78 -10.82
C PHE A 494 18.94 12.03 -11.30
N GLY A 495 19.75 10.98 -11.34
CA GLY A 495 21.15 11.07 -11.77
C GLY A 495 22.17 10.87 -10.64
N ALA A 496 21.77 11.02 -9.37
CA ALA A 496 22.59 10.58 -8.25
C ALA A 496 22.94 9.08 -8.42
N SER A 497 24.17 8.71 -8.11
CA SER A 497 24.63 7.32 -8.14
C SER A 497 24.09 6.53 -6.95
N LEU A 498 23.98 5.21 -7.12
CA LEU A 498 23.63 4.31 -6.02
C LEU A 498 24.64 4.40 -4.87
N ARG A 499 25.93 4.64 -5.17
CA ARG A 499 27.00 4.88 -4.19
C ARG A 499 26.73 6.12 -3.35
N GLU A 500 26.48 7.27 -3.99
CA GLU A 500 26.17 8.53 -3.29
C GLU A 500 24.96 8.36 -2.36
N LEU A 501 23.92 7.67 -2.82
CA LEU A 501 22.75 7.40 -1.99
C LEU A 501 23.09 6.52 -0.76
N ILE A 502 23.87 5.44 -0.93
CA ILE A 502 24.30 4.58 0.18
C ILE A 502 25.20 5.35 1.16
N GLU A 503 26.08 6.23 0.66
CA GLU A 503 26.92 7.10 1.48
C GLU A 503 26.08 8.11 2.28
N MET A 504 25.03 8.68 1.69
CA MET A 504 24.05 9.50 2.42
C MET A 504 23.39 8.73 3.58
N CYS A 505 23.21 7.42 3.44
CA CYS A 505 22.71 6.55 4.52
C CYS A 505 23.75 6.21 5.60
N GLY A 506 24.98 6.75 5.51
CA GLY A 506 26.10 6.40 6.38
C GLY A 506 26.83 5.12 5.98
N GLY A 507 26.56 4.58 4.79
CA GLY A 507 27.16 3.34 4.30
C GLY A 507 26.66 2.08 5.01
N THR A 508 27.30 0.97 4.68
CA THR A 508 27.19 -0.31 5.38
C THR A 508 28.03 -0.25 6.65
N GLY A 509 27.46 -0.57 7.81
CA GLY A 509 28.13 -0.45 9.12
C GLY A 509 29.43 -1.28 9.24
N THR A 510 30.03 -1.34 10.43
CA THR A 510 31.28 -2.09 10.62
C THR A 510 31.05 -3.57 10.97
N GLY A 511 31.98 -4.43 10.56
CA GLY A 511 32.08 -5.82 10.98
C GLY A 511 32.57 -5.95 12.42
N PRO A 512 32.55 -7.17 13.00
CA PRO A 512 33.03 -7.44 14.37
C PRO A 512 34.53 -7.13 14.55
N ASP A 513 35.28 -7.14 13.46
CA ASP A 513 36.70 -6.79 13.36
C ASP A 513 36.95 -5.28 13.21
N GLY A 514 35.90 -4.46 13.18
CA GLY A 514 35.97 -3.02 12.97
C GLY A 514 36.16 -2.58 11.52
N ALA A 515 36.24 -3.52 10.56
CA ALA A 515 36.35 -3.18 9.15
C ALA A 515 34.99 -2.70 8.58
N PRO A 516 34.96 -1.77 7.62
CA PRO A 516 33.71 -1.43 6.92
C PRO A 516 33.15 -2.67 6.23
N ARG A 517 31.87 -2.99 6.47
CA ARG A 517 31.20 -3.98 5.64
C ARG A 517 31.06 -3.41 4.24
N VAL A 518 31.09 -4.28 3.24
CA VAL A 518 30.82 -3.91 1.85
C VAL A 518 29.48 -4.52 1.47
N PRO A 519 28.60 -3.79 0.75
CA PRO A 519 27.40 -4.40 0.18
C PRO A 519 27.78 -5.63 -0.64
N ARG A 520 27.13 -6.76 -0.40
CA ARG A 520 27.25 -7.95 -1.25
C ARG A 520 26.35 -7.80 -2.48
N ALA A 521 25.13 -7.34 -2.26
CA ALA A 521 24.14 -7.11 -3.29
C ALA A 521 23.18 -5.99 -2.88
N VAL A 522 22.57 -5.36 -3.87
CA VAL A 522 21.47 -4.41 -3.67
C VAL A 522 20.27 -4.89 -4.47
N LEU A 523 19.13 -5.10 -3.81
CA LEU A 523 17.87 -5.35 -4.51
C LEU A 523 17.26 -4.00 -4.88
N LEU A 524 17.24 -3.70 -6.17
CA LEU A 524 16.76 -2.45 -6.74
C LEU A 524 15.36 -2.65 -7.33
N GLY A 525 14.41 -1.81 -6.92
CA GLY A 525 13.04 -1.80 -7.44
C GLY A 525 12.04 -2.74 -6.75
N GLY A 526 12.45 -3.43 -5.68
CA GLY A 526 11.58 -4.26 -4.84
C GLY A 526 11.67 -5.76 -5.17
N ALA A 527 10.74 -6.56 -4.65
CA ALA A 527 10.60 -7.98 -4.96
C ALA A 527 10.43 -8.23 -6.47
N ALA A 528 9.72 -7.33 -7.17
CA ALA A 528 9.54 -7.36 -8.63
C ALA A 528 10.75 -6.84 -9.43
N GLY A 529 11.76 -6.31 -8.71
CA GLY A 529 12.97 -5.72 -9.27
C GLY A 529 14.06 -6.74 -9.56
N GLY A 530 15.31 -6.31 -9.43
CA GLY A 530 16.47 -7.15 -9.70
C GLY A 530 17.67 -6.81 -8.83
N PHE A 531 18.58 -7.77 -8.67
CA PHE A 531 19.81 -7.57 -7.90
C PHE A 531 20.89 -6.88 -8.73
N VAL A 532 21.59 -5.96 -8.06
CA VAL A 532 22.81 -5.30 -8.51
C VAL A 532 23.97 -5.78 -7.63
N ARG A 533 25.16 -5.94 -8.22
CA ARG A 533 26.35 -6.41 -7.48
C ARG A 533 26.93 -5.30 -6.60
N GLY A 534 27.54 -5.69 -5.48
CA GLY A 534 28.18 -4.77 -4.54
C GLY A 534 29.31 -3.89 -5.10
N ASP A 535 29.87 -4.24 -6.25
CA ASP A 535 30.90 -3.49 -6.98
C ASP A 535 30.33 -2.65 -8.14
N GLU A 536 29.01 -2.65 -8.35
CA GLU A 536 28.31 -1.89 -9.40
C GLU A 536 27.57 -0.66 -8.82
N LEU A 537 28.10 -0.02 -7.78
CA LEU A 537 27.39 1.06 -7.07
C LEU A 537 27.42 2.41 -7.81
N ASP A 538 28.20 2.55 -8.88
CA ASP A 538 28.29 3.79 -9.65
C ASP A 538 27.15 3.94 -10.68
N ILE A 539 26.15 3.06 -10.65
CA ILE A 539 24.96 3.13 -11.50
C ILE A 539 24.21 4.45 -11.22
N PRO A 540 23.94 5.28 -12.24
CA PRO A 540 23.13 6.48 -12.07
C PRO A 540 21.67 6.08 -11.85
N LEU A 541 21.08 6.51 -10.74
CA LEU A 541 19.69 6.27 -10.38
C LEU A 541 18.78 7.11 -11.29
N THR A 542 18.54 6.56 -12.48
CA THR A 542 17.71 7.06 -13.58
C THR A 542 17.02 5.87 -14.24
N PHE A 543 15.92 6.09 -14.97
CA PHE A 543 15.24 4.97 -15.65
C PHE A 543 16.15 4.29 -16.67
N GLU A 544 16.90 5.09 -17.43
CA GLU A 544 17.89 4.58 -18.38
C GLU A 544 19.05 3.85 -17.68
N GLY A 545 19.61 4.41 -16.60
CA GLY A 545 20.79 3.86 -15.94
C GLY A 545 20.49 2.54 -15.27
N ALA A 546 19.33 2.42 -14.62
CA ALA A 546 18.87 1.15 -14.07
C ALA A 546 18.67 0.11 -15.18
N ARG A 547 18.02 0.49 -16.29
CA ARG A 547 17.80 -0.44 -17.42
C ARG A 547 19.09 -0.88 -18.08
N ASP A 548 20.04 0.02 -18.30
CA ASP A 548 21.35 -0.27 -18.89
C ASP A 548 22.16 -1.19 -17.96
N ALA A 549 21.95 -1.06 -16.65
CA ALA A 549 22.44 -1.98 -15.64
C ALA A 549 21.59 -3.25 -15.48
N GLY A 550 20.63 -3.55 -16.36
CA GLY A 550 19.80 -4.77 -16.29
C GLY A 550 18.88 -4.85 -15.06
N ALA A 551 18.51 -3.71 -14.50
CA ALA A 551 17.65 -3.56 -13.32
C ALA A 551 16.49 -2.57 -13.60
N THR A 552 15.69 -2.30 -12.58
CA THR A 552 14.62 -1.29 -12.64
C THR A 552 14.60 -0.48 -11.35
N LEU A 553 14.27 0.80 -11.43
CA LEU A 553 14.08 1.62 -10.22
C LEU A 553 12.79 1.24 -9.48
N GLY A 554 11.81 0.65 -10.17
CA GLY A 554 10.50 0.33 -9.60
C GLY A 554 9.88 1.53 -8.88
N SER A 555 9.32 1.28 -7.70
CA SER A 555 8.79 2.31 -6.80
C SER A 555 9.88 3.15 -6.10
N GLY A 556 11.16 2.81 -6.27
CA GLY A 556 12.30 3.46 -5.60
C GLY A 556 12.91 2.65 -4.45
N VAL A 557 12.67 1.35 -4.38
CA VAL A 557 13.28 0.48 -3.35
C VAL A 557 14.78 0.33 -3.58
N VAL A 558 15.56 0.53 -2.53
CA VAL A 558 17.00 0.24 -2.44
C VAL A 558 17.24 -0.57 -1.18
N LEU A 559 17.23 -1.89 -1.30
CA LEU A 559 17.50 -2.79 -0.18
C LEU A 559 18.95 -3.28 -0.24
N VAL A 560 19.77 -2.79 0.68
CA VAL A 560 21.21 -3.13 0.75
C VAL A 560 21.39 -4.40 1.58
N LEU A 561 22.06 -5.41 1.03
CA LEU A 561 22.36 -6.67 1.69
C LEU A 561 23.88 -6.84 1.80
N ASP A 562 24.38 -7.02 3.02
CA ASP A 562 25.79 -7.33 3.26
C ASP A 562 26.08 -8.85 3.18
N ASP A 563 27.28 -9.23 3.58
CA ASP A 563 27.78 -10.60 3.57
C ASP A 563 27.15 -11.53 4.61
N THR A 564 26.41 -10.99 5.59
CA THR A 564 25.74 -11.78 6.63
C THR A 564 24.38 -12.34 6.21
N VAL A 565 23.82 -11.82 5.11
CA VAL A 565 22.48 -12.21 4.64
C VAL A 565 22.54 -13.47 3.80
N ASP A 566 21.71 -14.46 4.14
CA ASP A 566 21.50 -15.65 3.33
C ASP A 566 20.63 -15.32 2.10
N LEU A 567 21.28 -15.10 0.97
CA LEU A 567 20.59 -14.82 -0.30
C LEU A 567 19.67 -15.97 -0.75
N ALA A 568 19.98 -17.23 -0.45
CA ALA A 568 19.11 -18.34 -0.84
C ALA A 568 17.80 -18.30 -0.05
N ALA A 569 17.87 -18.03 1.25
CA ALA A 569 16.69 -17.83 2.09
C ALA A 569 15.86 -16.62 1.65
N ILE A 570 16.51 -15.51 1.25
CA ILE A 570 15.84 -14.34 0.69
C ILE A 570 15.09 -14.69 -0.60
N LEU A 571 15.70 -15.45 -1.52
CA LEU A 571 15.03 -15.86 -2.76
C LEU A 571 13.81 -16.76 -2.50
N VAL A 572 13.90 -17.68 -1.53
CA VAL A 572 12.75 -18.49 -1.11
C VAL A 572 11.64 -17.59 -0.57
N ARG A 573 11.98 -16.58 0.24
CA ARG A 573 10.96 -15.64 0.76
C ARG A 573 10.29 -14.84 -0.35
N ILE A 574 11.05 -14.32 -1.31
CA ILE A 574 10.52 -13.60 -2.49
C ILE A 574 9.57 -14.50 -3.29
N ALA A 575 9.95 -15.76 -3.52
CA ALA A 575 9.09 -16.70 -4.24
C ALA A 575 7.80 -17.02 -3.48
N ALA A 576 7.90 -17.24 -2.16
CA ALA A 576 6.74 -17.42 -1.29
C ALA A 576 5.81 -16.19 -1.32
N PHE A 577 6.37 -14.96 -1.33
CA PHE A 577 5.59 -13.73 -1.47
C PHE A 577 4.77 -13.72 -2.78
N PHE A 578 5.39 -13.97 -3.93
CA PHE A 578 4.65 -13.99 -5.21
C PHE A 578 3.63 -15.13 -5.32
N ARG A 579 3.87 -16.26 -4.64
CA ARG A 579 2.88 -17.33 -4.52
C ARG A 579 1.66 -16.86 -3.73
N ASP A 580 1.88 -16.26 -2.57
CA ASP A 580 0.80 -15.83 -1.66
C ASP A 580 0.00 -14.66 -2.26
N GLU A 581 0.66 -13.77 -3.01
CA GLU A 581 0.06 -12.57 -3.59
C GLU A 581 -0.51 -12.76 -5.00
N SER A 582 -0.43 -13.97 -5.57
CA SER A 582 -1.05 -14.27 -6.85
C SER A 582 -2.58 -14.20 -6.73
N CYS A 583 -3.24 -13.39 -7.55
CA CYS A 583 -4.72 -13.35 -7.58
C CYS A 583 -5.37 -14.66 -8.07
N GLY A 584 -4.57 -15.59 -8.64
CA GLY A 584 -5.04 -16.90 -9.09
C GLY A 584 -5.73 -16.92 -10.46
N GLN A 585 -5.81 -15.80 -11.17
CA GLN A 585 -6.58 -15.69 -12.42
C GLN A 585 -5.91 -16.39 -13.62
N CYS A 586 -4.60 -16.19 -13.85
CA CYS A 586 -3.89 -16.78 -14.98
C CYS A 586 -3.04 -17.97 -14.56
N VAL A 587 -3.10 -19.06 -15.34
CA VAL A 587 -2.35 -20.30 -15.09
C VAL A 587 -0.84 -20.10 -14.95
N PRO A 588 -0.14 -19.37 -15.86
CA PRO A 588 1.32 -19.25 -15.75
C PRO A 588 1.74 -18.62 -14.42
N CYS A 589 1.07 -17.57 -13.94
CA CYS A 589 1.37 -16.99 -12.63
C CYS A 589 0.91 -17.92 -11.48
N ARG A 590 -0.36 -18.35 -11.45
CA ARG A 590 -0.92 -19.13 -10.33
C ARG A 590 -0.14 -20.42 -10.05
N VAL A 591 0.28 -21.12 -11.11
CA VAL A 591 1.02 -22.37 -10.98
C VAL A 591 2.53 -22.11 -10.98
N GLY A 592 3.01 -21.16 -11.78
CA GLY A 592 4.43 -20.88 -11.92
C GLY A 592 5.07 -20.36 -10.64
N THR A 593 4.41 -19.50 -9.87
CA THR A 593 4.94 -19.01 -8.59
C THR A 593 5.11 -20.13 -7.56
N VAL A 594 4.17 -21.09 -7.54
CA VAL A 594 4.29 -22.31 -6.72
C VAL A 594 5.50 -23.14 -7.15
N ARG A 595 5.67 -23.39 -8.46
CA ARG A 595 6.81 -24.18 -8.97
C ARG A 595 8.15 -23.50 -8.74
N GLN A 596 8.18 -22.17 -8.85
CA GLN A 596 9.36 -21.36 -8.57
C GLN A 596 9.80 -21.53 -7.11
N GLU A 597 8.87 -21.40 -6.17
CA GLU A 597 9.19 -21.58 -4.75
C GLU A 597 9.63 -23.02 -4.44
N GLU A 598 8.90 -24.04 -4.91
CA GLU A 598 9.25 -25.45 -4.68
C GLU A 598 10.68 -25.77 -5.16
N ALA A 599 11.07 -25.23 -6.32
CA ALA A 599 12.42 -25.41 -6.87
C ALA A 599 13.48 -24.64 -6.06
N LEU A 600 13.17 -23.43 -5.58
CA LEU A 600 14.09 -22.66 -4.74
C LEU A 600 14.28 -23.29 -3.36
N VAL A 601 13.24 -23.89 -2.77
CA VAL A 601 13.34 -24.65 -1.52
C VAL A 601 14.24 -25.88 -1.70
N ARG A 602 14.08 -26.61 -2.81
CA ARG A 602 14.98 -27.73 -3.13
C ARG A 602 16.43 -27.27 -3.30
N LEU A 603 16.65 -26.18 -4.04
CA LEU A 603 17.99 -25.62 -4.27
C LEU A 603 18.65 -25.14 -2.97
N SER A 604 17.91 -24.47 -2.09
CA SER A 604 18.42 -23.95 -0.81
C SER A 604 18.78 -25.08 0.18
N GLN A 605 18.06 -26.20 0.13
CA GLN A 605 18.33 -27.39 0.94
C GLN A 605 19.38 -28.34 0.32
N GLY A 606 19.83 -28.07 -0.91
CA GLY A 606 20.70 -29.00 -1.65
C GLY A 606 20.00 -30.31 -2.02
N ALA A 607 18.67 -30.33 -2.08
CA ALA A 607 17.87 -31.49 -2.40
C ALA A 607 17.63 -31.58 -3.92
N GLY A 608 18.12 -32.65 -4.56
CA GLY A 608 17.88 -32.91 -5.98
C GLY A 608 18.92 -32.29 -6.94
N PRO A 609 18.81 -32.56 -8.26
CA PRO A 609 19.80 -32.12 -9.23
C PRO A 609 19.67 -30.62 -9.55
N ARG A 610 20.60 -29.79 -9.05
CA ARG A 610 20.59 -28.32 -9.24
C ARG A 610 20.36 -27.87 -10.69
N ARG A 611 21.02 -28.53 -11.64
CA ARG A 611 20.89 -28.21 -13.08
C ARG A 611 19.44 -28.33 -13.57
N THR A 612 18.71 -29.31 -13.05
CA THR A 612 17.30 -29.54 -13.40
C THR A 612 16.41 -28.46 -12.82
N ASP A 613 16.60 -28.09 -11.55
CA ASP A 613 15.81 -27.03 -10.92
C ASP A 613 16.07 -25.67 -11.55
N ILE A 614 17.32 -25.34 -11.90
CA ILE A 614 17.64 -24.09 -12.61
C ILE A 614 17.00 -24.06 -14.00
N ALA A 615 17.01 -25.18 -14.74
CA ALA A 615 16.36 -25.25 -16.05
C ALA A 615 14.83 -25.07 -15.93
N LEU A 616 14.20 -25.72 -14.95
CA LEU A 616 12.78 -25.55 -14.65
C LEU A 616 12.44 -24.10 -14.33
N LEU A 617 13.24 -23.47 -13.47
CA LEU A 617 13.06 -22.09 -13.05
C LEU A 617 13.09 -21.12 -14.25
N ARG A 618 14.00 -21.34 -15.21
CA ARG A 618 14.04 -20.54 -16.45
C ARG A 618 12.81 -20.74 -17.33
N GLU A 619 12.39 -21.99 -17.54
CA GLU A 619 11.21 -22.30 -18.36
C GLU A 619 9.93 -21.70 -17.75
N VAL A 620 9.74 -21.87 -16.43
CA VAL A 620 8.62 -21.28 -15.69
C VAL A 620 8.68 -19.76 -15.71
N GLY A 621 9.88 -19.18 -15.51
CA GLY A 621 10.12 -17.75 -15.56
C GLY A 621 9.75 -17.12 -16.91
N GLU A 622 10.14 -17.75 -18.01
CA GLU A 622 9.79 -17.32 -19.38
C GLU A 622 8.28 -17.40 -19.62
N ALA A 623 7.65 -18.52 -19.24
CA ALA A 623 6.20 -18.67 -19.37
C ALA A 623 5.42 -17.61 -18.55
N MET A 624 5.89 -17.30 -17.34
CA MET A 624 5.32 -16.25 -16.49
C MET A 624 5.49 -14.86 -17.12
N ARG A 625 6.68 -14.55 -17.64
CA ARG A 625 6.99 -13.29 -18.33
C ARG A 625 6.08 -13.05 -19.54
N ASP A 626 5.91 -14.08 -20.37
CA ASP A 626 5.29 -13.91 -21.69
C ASP A 626 3.76 -14.08 -21.67
N ALA A 627 3.22 -14.90 -20.76
CA ALA A 627 1.82 -15.29 -20.78
C ALA A 627 0.98 -14.81 -19.58
N SER A 628 1.56 -14.04 -18.65
CA SER A 628 0.80 -13.45 -17.54
C SER A 628 0.02 -12.21 -17.95
N ILE A 629 -1.21 -12.08 -17.42
CA ILE A 629 -2.13 -10.98 -17.72
C ILE A 629 -1.61 -9.61 -17.22
N CYS A 630 -0.87 -9.62 -16.11
CA CYS A 630 -0.45 -8.40 -15.41
C CYS A 630 1.01 -8.45 -14.95
N GLY A 631 1.50 -7.29 -14.48
CA GLY A 631 2.88 -7.09 -14.06
C GLY A 631 3.38 -8.09 -13.02
N LEU A 632 2.55 -8.49 -12.03
CA LEU A 632 2.95 -9.43 -10.98
C LEU A 632 3.54 -10.72 -11.56
N GLY A 633 2.78 -11.40 -12.42
CA GLY A 633 3.25 -12.62 -13.06
C GLY A 633 4.43 -12.35 -14.01
N GLN A 634 4.41 -11.21 -14.71
CA GLN A 634 5.48 -10.86 -15.65
C GLN A 634 6.84 -10.63 -14.98
N THR A 635 6.85 -10.22 -13.70
CA THR A 635 8.05 -9.83 -12.96
C THR A 635 8.43 -10.76 -11.80
N ALA A 636 7.58 -11.73 -11.44
CA ALA A 636 7.79 -12.63 -10.29
C ALA A 636 9.12 -13.42 -10.35
N TRP A 637 9.69 -13.59 -11.54
CA TRP A 637 10.95 -14.27 -11.80
C TRP A 637 12.19 -13.36 -11.75
N ASN A 638 12.04 -12.04 -11.88
CA ASN A 638 13.15 -11.11 -12.14
C ASN A 638 14.24 -11.11 -11.05
N ALA A 639 13.84 -11.07 -9.78
CA ALA A 639 14.79 -11.11 -8.67
C ALA A 639 15.54 -12.44 -8.61
N VAL A 640 14.87 -13.54 -8.93
CA VAL A 640 15.49 -14.87 -8.96
C VAL A 640 16.44 -15.01 -10.13
N GLU A 641 16.03 -14.57 -11.32
CA GLU A 641 16.85 -14.54 -12.53
C GLU A 641 18.15 -13.76 -12.29
N SER A 642 18.03 -12.52 -11.81
CA SER A 642 19.19 -11.66 -11.56
C SER A 642 20.11 -12.21 -10.47
N ALA A 643 19.58 -12.89 -9.44
CA ALA A 643 20.41 -13.53 -8.43
C ALA A 643 21.21 -14.72 -9.00
N ILE A 644 20.61 -15.54 -9.86
CA ILE A 644 21.31 -16.65 -10.50
C ILE A 644 22.34 -16.11 -11.50
N ASP A 645 21.94 -15.18 -12.36
CA ASP A 645 22.74 -14.78 -13.52
C ASP A 645 23.82 -13.75 -13.18
N ARG A 646 23.55 -12.84 -12.25
CA ARG A 646 24.49 -11.75 -11.90
C ARG A 646 25.28 -12.03 -10.63
N LEU A 647 24.63 -12.62 -9.62
CA LEU A 647 25.28 -12.90 -8.33
C LEU A 647 25.86 -14.32 -8.25
N GLY A 648 25.54 -15.19 -9.22
CA GLY A 648 26.01 -16.58 -9.23
C GLY A 648 25.40 -17.42 -8.10
N VAL A 649 24.24 -17.02 -7.55
CA VAL A 649 23.57 -17.79 -6.51
C VAL A 649 23.18 -19.16 -7.09
N PHE A 650 23.50 -20.23 -6.36
CA PHE A 650 23.39 -21.63 -6.82
C PHE A 650 24.32 -22.03 -7.97
N GLY A 651 25.35 -21.21 -8.30
CA GLY A 651 26.38 -21.54 -9.28
C GLY A 651 27.15 -22.85 -8.99
N PRO A 652 27.94 -23.35 -9.95
CA PRO A 652 28.67 -24.60 -9.79
C PRO A 652 29.57 -24.53 -8.56
N GLN A 653 29.44 -25.51 -7.65
CA GLN A 653 30.49 -25.75 -6.67
C GLN A 653 31.72 -26.18 -7.45
N GLU A 654 32.90 -25.64 -7.12
CA GLU A 654 34.15 -26.29 -7.53
C GLU A 654 34.03 -27.77 -7.14
N GLU A 655 34.10 -28.66 -8.13
CA GLU A 655 34.17 -30.10 -7.88
C GLU A 655 35.36 -30.32 -6.95
N GLN A 656 35.10 -30.59 -5.67
CA GLN A 656 36.15 -31.09 -4.80
C GLN A 656 36.71 -32.34 -5.48
N PRO A 657 38.03 -32.42 -5.73
CA PRO A 657 38.59 -33.55 -6.44
C PRO A 657 38.23 -34.80 -5.66
N VAL A 658 37.46 -35.68 -6.31
CA VAL A 658 37.19 -37.02 -5.82
C VAL A 658 38.55 -37.62 -5.50
N LYS A 659 38.85 -37.83 -4.22
CA LYS A 659 40.04 -38.57 -3.83
C LYS A 659 39.88 -39.96 -4.43
N GLU A 660 40.62 -40.24 -5.50
CA GLU A 660 40.84 -41.60 -5.98
C GLU A 660 41.42 -42.39 -4.81
N VAL A 661 40.58 -43.24 -4.22
CA VAL A 661 41.04 -44.31 -3.33
C VAL A 661 41.70 -45.33 -4.24
N ARG A 662 43.03 -45.34 -4.26
CA ARG A 662 43.83 -46.45 -4.80
C ARG A 662 43.82 -47.64 -3.85
#